data_AF-A0A0L1JH85-F1
#
_entry.id   AF-A0A0L1JH85-F1
#
_cell.length_a   1.000
_cell.length_b   1.000
_cell.length_c   1.000
_cell.angle_alpha   90.00
_cell.angle_beta   90.00
_cell.angle_gamma   90.00
#
_symmetry.space_group_name_H-M   'P 1'
#
loop_
_entity.id
_entity.type
_entity.pdbx_description
1 polymer ?
#
loop_
_entity_poly.entity_id
_entity_poly.type
_entity_poly.pdbx_seq_one_letter_code
_entity_poly.pdbx_strand_id
1 'polypeptide(L)'
;MRQMSFPEHTGEGEEPCCYYHPAPMTRPGTKYRHFRMTNPSALGRRRNASLDSPSTTFLLSQSHSSEITQGKLNEEQPGTTGDPGLVSTSPKTSPGTDTRPVVPSTSRLTIATHYLMVLYASYSHYRDLIFNYLDRSRSFVIPRPLLFELFSTLYDDMKAGVDLHSDLTQNTRKSIPSISVNTTVEEFCGWFRGTNLRWELLGVVFALAGLASVHTAEPQKPLSYESFATDMYTASRACIEICEEFNQLNDMTTWLRHTNVALASNLFGDTSSILYRCFSSLTAELFALRYHRQMSLQSEVPFFMSETRKRLFAAAVCRDMNLATLLERPPFIDCNFCDMRYPLDLDEEEIVLVGSELSAALQNLDESGWKTSSEREKLLRPATGIRIRFALSSLRAKILRLSLGNRMECMTKQHLELYQDYENIWARVPMKYRYRSDLWEYLSPRSCVVLLSAHLDHLHCGFQILRMLQQEGQDTLTAILDTSMGLLSGMLDLMKQQERFVELRERFTWIFLFYGLPGAGTLATELHQHTLKGLPLPTSIPCSRIVRDLSVAISWVEKQNLPTRSDYQLCLQISKVISRLLDDTLNRGLVPAKNTNSQLEKVPQEQQVPEGFHIDRSSNSSDKSQPLPEPFTSEDFLNWIDDLGQLDRPTRTVPHAKSTGPVDVDPVRLCTALAIFPDSVMPVDRRQAAVFVGAFALRLLLLVLFPSLPDLLTGRVEVSTPVSSFKRLQEGLFLYTRNVSPYDGGVFHQAPLLLPIFALLPNAREFPVPTALFYSLIDLINANALITISDSGQAVSGRLFSALRKHIKWDGVSVAAWFLFNPFTIATCLGRSTAVFTTTGILYALSNAVSGNSLNAMLSLGFASYLSIYPALLFIPLVLLCYDRRAQGPKPPSGVAIFAMQHLVIFLLSIAGLLGISCLIVGDFSQFISATYGFQLLVPDLTPNVGLWWYFFIEMFDSFREFFLGVFWLHLAAYVGGLTVRLRRQPLFVIASLLGIFAVFKPYPSISDASLYFALLPLYRHLFPLMRYTFFAVSALLYATLLGPAFYHLWIYAGSGNANFFYAITLVWSLGLSILLADTIFAVLRDEWEQENPEMRGKEARQI
;
A
#
# COMPACT_ATOMS: atom_id res chain seq x y z
N MET A 1 -29.76 -24.79 -9.26
CA MET A 1 -31.10 -25.26 -9.66
C MET A 1 -31.94 -25.59 -8.43
N ARG A 2 -32.72 -24.62 -7.97
CA ARG A 2 -34.10 -24.74 -7.44
C ARG A 2 -34.53 -23.29 -7.22
N GLN A 3 -35.47 -22.80 -8.02
CA GLN A 3 -36.08 -21.50 -7.79
C GLN A 3 -37.09 -21.63 -6.64
N MET A 4 -37.12 -20.64 -5.76
CA MET A 4 -38.30 -20.33 -4.95
C MET A 4 -38.67 -18.90 -5.26
N SER A 5 -39.73 -18.75 -6.06
CA SER A 5 -40.41 -17.48 -6.30
C SER A 5 -41.26 -17.14 -5.08
N PHE A 6 -41.15 -15.91 -4.58
CA PHE A 6 -42.18 -15.29 -3.74
C PHE A 6 -43.03 -14.34 -4.60
N PRO A 7 -44.33 -14.19 -4.30
CA PRO A 7 -45.26 -13.44 -5.13
C PRO A 7 -45.15 -11.94 -4.92
N GLU A 8 -45.52 -11.17 -5.95
CA GLU A 8 -45.80 -9.74 -5.81
C GLU A 8 -47.08 -9.55 -4.99
N HIS A 9 -47.00 -8.81 -3.89
CA HIS A 9 -48.16 -8.26 -3.20
C HIS A 9 -48.05 -6.74 -3.18
N THR A 10 -49.03 -6.09 -3.79
CA THR A 10 -49.15 -4.63 -3.81
C THR A 10 -49.61 -4.10 -2.45
N GLY A 11 -48.79 -3.29 -1.80
CA GLY A 11 -49.08 -2.57 -0.57
C GLY A 11 -48.08 -1.42 -0.38
N GLU A 12 -48.53 -0.31 0.20
CA GLU A 12 -47.70 0.90 0.36
C GLU A 12 -46.79 0.80 1.58
N GLY A 13 -45.54 1.29 1.47
CA GLY A 13 -44.67 1.56 2.63
C GLY A 13 -43.24 1.00 2.53
N GLU A 14 -42.26 1.88 2.76
CA GLU A 14 -40.83 1.63 3.04
C GLU A 14 -40.00 0.79 2.04
N GLU A 15 -39.05 1.43 1.36
CA GLU A 15 -37.98 0.73 0.63
C GLU A 15 -37.04 -0.02 1.61
N PRO A 16 -36.60 -1.25 1.29
CA PRO A 16 -35.68 -2.03 2.12
C PRO A 16 -34.25 -1.47 2.08
N CYS A 17 -34.00 -0.40 2.82
CA CYS A 17 -32.68 0.23 3.01
C CYS A 17 -31.72 -0.69 3.82
N CYS A 18 -31.06 -1.61 3.12
CA CYS A 18 -30.04 -2.52 3.65
C CYS A 18 -29.02 -1.79 4.56
N TYR A 19 -28.74 -2.34 5.75
CA TYR A 19 -27.84 -1.71 6.72
C TYR A 19 -26.37 -1.99 6.41
N TYR A 20 -26.09 -3.10 5.70
CA TYR A 20 -24.76 -3.54 5.31
C TYR A 20 -24.49 -3.43 3.80
N HIS A 21 -23.83 -2.35 3.39
CA HIS A 21 -23.14 -2.34 2.11
C HIS A 21 -21.89 -3.24 2.23
N PRO A 22 -21.66 -4.22 1.33
CA PRO A 22 -20.49 -5.08 1.42
C PRO A 22 -19.19 -4.27 1.39
N ALA A 23 -18.18 -4.78 2.10
CA ALA A 23 -16.84 -4.21 2.11
C ALA A 23 -16.28 -4.06 0.67
N PRO A 24 -15.33 -3.15 0.41
CA PRO A 24 -14.84 -2.88 -0.95
C PRO A 24 -14.37 -4.14 -1.71
N MET A 25 -13.88 -5.15 -0.99
CA MET A 25 -13.39 -6.42 -1.55
C MET A 25 -14.44 -7.55 -1.62
N THR A 26 -15.71 -7.32 -1.25
CA THR A 26 -16.81 -8.31 -1.34
C THR A 26 -17.95 -7.87 -2.27
N ARG A 27 -17.66 -7.05 -3.27
CA ARG A 27 -18.60 -6.73 -4.37
C ARG A 27 -18.87 -7.96 -5.24
N PRO A 28 -20.13 -8.37 -5.48
CA PRO A 28 -20.44 -9.48 -6.38
C PRO A 28 -20.16 -9.09 -7.84
N GLY A 29 -19.28 -9.84 -8.52
CA GLY A 29 -18.92 -9.61 -9.92
C GLY A 29 -17.78 -10.49 -10.43
N THR A 30 -16.88 -10.91 -9.56
CA THR A 30 -15.82 -11.89 -9.87
C THR A 30 -16.37 -13.31 -9.99
N LYS A 31 -16.14 -13.96 -11.13
CA LYS A 31 -16.60 -15.35 -11.40
C LYS A 31 -15.72 -16.38 -10.68
N TYR A 32 -15.97 -16.60 -9.38
CA TYR A 32 -15.38 -17.74 -8.67
C TYR A 32 -16.07 -19.07 -9.04
N ARG A 33 -15.28 -20.12 -9.28
CA ARG A 33 -15.79 -21.50 -9.38
C ARG A 33 -16.21 -21.98 -7.98
N HIS A 34 -17.50 -22.25 -7.77
CA HIS A 34 -17.94 -22.96 -6.58
C HIS A 34 -17.35 -24.39 -6.56
N PHE A 35 -16.45 -24.67 -5.61
CA PHE A 35 -16.09 -26.04 -5.29
C PHE A 35 -17.16 -26.63 -4.36
N ARG A 36 -17.75 -27.75 -4.75
CA ARG A 36 -18.94 -28.31 -4.08
C ARG A 36 -18.52 -29.35 -3.05
N MET A 37 -18.39 -28.93 -1.79
CA MET A 37 -18.00 -29.84 -0.71
C MET A 37 -19.14 -30.84 -0.42
N THR A 38 -18.95 -32.11 -0.79
CA THR A 38 -19.93 -33.19 -0.57
C THR A 38 -19.65 -33.90 0.75
N ASN A 39 -20.55 -33.78 1.72
CA ASN A 39 -20.51 -34.56 2.97
C ASN A 39 -20.57 -36.09 2.69
N PRO A 40 -19.59 -36.89 3.14
CA PRO A 40 -19.62 -38.34 3.02
C PRO A 40 -20.17 -38.98 4.30
N SER A 41 -21.47 -39.26 4.35
CA SER A 41 -22.13 -39.93 5.50
C SER A 41 -22.97 -41.13 5.06
N ALA A 42 -22.32 -42.21 4.63
CA ALA A 42 -22.94 -43.52 4.37
C ALA A 42 -21.91 -44.67 4.45
N LEU A 43 -22.31 -45.86 4.93
CA LEU A 43 -21.47 -47.06 5.01
C LEU A 43 -21.41 -47.79 3.65
N GLY A 44 -20.26 -48.38 3.29
CA GLY A 44 -20.09 -49.04 1.97
C GLY A 44 -18.91 -50.03 1.80
N ARG A 45 -18.92 -51.17 2.52
CA ARG A 45 -18.21 -52.44 2.24
C ARG A 45 -16.82 -52.47 1.54
N ARG A 46 -15.81 -52.93 2.31
CA ARG A 46 -14.73 -53.91 1.97
C ARG A 46 -14.27 -54.11 0.50
N ARG A 47 -12.94 -54.05 0.31
CA ARG A 47 -12.11 -55.21 -0.14
C ARG A 47 -10.65 -55.06 0.36
N ASN A 48 -9.84 -56.12 0.23
CA ASN A 48 -8.62 -56.32 1.06
C ASN A 48 -7.32 -56.39 0.24
N ALA A 49 -6.23 -55.84 0.79
CA ALA A 49 -4.83 -56.35 0.79
C ALA A 49 -3.96 -55.35 1.63
N SER A 50 -3.05 -55.66 2.57
CA SER A 50 -2.19 -56.82 2.93
C SER A 50 -1.01 -57.05 1.98
N LEU A 51 0.29 -57.00 2.35
CA LEU A 51 1.00 -56.77 3.64
C LEU A 51 2.24 -55.82 3.38
N ASP A 52 3.27 -55.55 4.20
CA ASP A 52 3.67 -55.99 5.56
C ASP A 52 4.58 -54.94 6.28
N SER A 53 5.58 -55.39 7.06
CA SER A 53 6.52 -54.75 7.98
C SER A 53 7.80 -55.65 8.09
N PRO A 54 8.77 -55.49 9.04
CA PRO A 54 9.20 -54.36 9.90
C PRO A 54 10.63 -53.88 9.46
N SER A 55 11.62 -53.33 10.20
CA SER A 55 12.14 -53.42 11.60
C SER A 55 13.10 -52.23 11.94
N THR A 56 13.11 -51.54 13.10
CA THR A 56 13.62 -51.87 14.48
C THR A 56 15.15 -52.15 14.61
N THR A 57 15.98 -51.56 15.50
CA THR A 57 15.85 -50.49 16.56
C THR A 57 17.23 -49.97 17.10
N PHE A 58 17.25 -48.91 17.94
CA PHE A 58 18.27 -48.53 18.98
C PHE A 58 19.67 -47.98 18.54
N LEU A 59 20.55 -47.45 19.42
CA LEU A 59 20.52 -46.34 20.42
C LEU A 59 21.97 -46.05 20.95
N LEU A 60 22.19 -44.95 21.71
CA LEU A 60 23.24 -44.72 22.76
C LEU A 60 24.75 -44.45 22.45
N SER A 61 25.12 -43.16 22.53
CA SER A 61 26.11 -42.56 23.49
C SER A 61 27.66 -42.70 23.39
N GLN A 62 28.34 -41.77 24.09
CA GLN A 62 29.78 -41.67 24.49
C GLN A 62 30.83 -41.24 23.43
N SER A 63 32.03 -40.72 23.77
CA SER A 63 32.43 -39.58 24.65
C SER A 63 33.97 -39.38 24.66
N HIS A 64 34.48 -38.15 24.83
CA HIS A 64 35.92 -37.78 25.12
C HIS A 64 36.96 -38.11 24.01
N SER A 65 38.19 -37.55 23.93
CA SER A 65 38.79 -36.25 24.38
C SER A 65 40.25 -36.06 23.89
N SER A 66 40.75 -34.80 23.85
CA SER A 66 42.15 -34.36 24.10
C SER A 66 43.21 -34.30 22.97
N GLU A 67 44.28 -33.52 23.28
CA GLU A 67 45.61 -33.33 22.64
C GLU A 67 45.66 -32.51 21.31
N ILE A 68 46.39 -31.39 21.09
CA ILE A 68 47.61 -30.70 21.60
C ILE A 68 48.90 -30.99 20.79
N THR A 69 49.40 -30.02 19.98
CA THR A 69 50.83 -29.55 19.99
C THR A 69 51.18 -28.29 19.14
N GLN A 70 51.76 -27.28 19.81
CA GLN A 70 52.86 -26.34 19.50
C GLN A 70 53.36 -25.94 18.07
N GLY A 71 53.74 -24.64 17.93
CA GLY A 71 54.79 -24.09 17.03
C GLY A 71 54.45 -22.72 16.39
N LYS A 72 54.97 -21.54 16.81
CA LYS A 72 56.33 -20.92 16.66
C LYS A 72 56.70 -20.50 15.21
N LEU A 73 57.27 -19.32 14.90
CA LEU A 73 57.61 -18.08 15.67
C LEU A 73 57.97 -16.90 14.69
N ASN A 74 57.66 -15.63 15.04
CA ASN A 74 58.31 -14.33 14.64
C ASN A 74 58.53 -14.00 13.12
N GLU A 75 58.83 -12.78 12.62
CA GLU A 75 59.09 -11.39 13.10
C GLU A 75 58.52 -10.40 11.99
N GLU A 76 58.62 -9.06 11.88
CA GLU A 76 59.17 -7.87 12.59
C GLU A 76 58.34 -6.60 12.14
N GLN A 77 58.82 -5.36 12.33
CA GLN A 77 58.25 -4.06 11.88
C GLN A 77 59.34 -2.98 11.77
N PRO A 78 59.25 -1.93 10.91
CA PRO A 78 58.37 -0.73 11.08
C PRO A 78 57.74 -0.22 9.75
N GLY A 79 56.77 0.71 9.64
CA GLY A 79 56.44 1.95 10.39
C GLY A 79 57.05 3.18 9.66
N THR A 80 56.39 4.32 9.38
CA THR A 80 55.07 4.94 9.73
C THR A 80 54.73 5.97 8.59
N THR A 81 53.52 6.51 8.31
CA THR A 81 52.78 7.60 9.02
C THR A 81 51.42 7.96 8.37
N GLY A 82 50.42 8.37 9.18
CA GLY A 82 49.53 9.51 8.86
C GLY A 82 48.27 9.29 8.03
N ASP A 83 47.18 8.86 8.66
CA ASP A 83 45.83 8.72 8.08
C ASP A 83 44.85 9.68 8.79
N PRO A 84 43.81 10.20 8.12
CA PRO A 84 42.56 10.49 8.82
C PRO A 84 41.29 9.99 8.10
N GLY A 85 41.00 8.70 8.26
CA GLY A 85 39.66 8.24 8.68
C GLY A 85 38.53 8.21 7.63
N LEU A 86 38.46 7.12 6.87
CA LEU A 86 37.21 6.66 6.25
C LEU A 86 36.71 5.38 6.98
N VAL A 87 35.54 5.46 7.62
CA VAL A 87 34.97 4.31 8.37
C VAL A 87 34.35 3.30 7.40
N SER A 88 35.14 2.31 7.00
CA SER A 88 34.67 1.15 6.22
C SER A 88 34.19 0.02 7.14
N THR A 89 32.89 -0.05 7.41
CA THR A 89 32.27 -1.19 8.11
C THR A 89 31.87 -2.30 7.13
N SER A 90 32.88 -3.02 6.61
CA SER A 90 32.67 -4.31 5.94
C SER A 90 33.09 -5.46 6.87
N PRO A 91 32.18 -6.35 7.30
CA PRO A 91 32.54 -7.54 8.06
C PRO A 91 33.35 -8.51 7.18
N LYS A 92 34.66 -8.61 7.44
CA LYS A 92 35.48 -9.69 6.88
C LYS A 92 35.15 -11.01 7.57
N THR A 93 34.18 -11.74 7.04
CA THR A 93 33.93 -13.14 7.43
C THR A 93 34.47 -14.06 6.33
N SER A 94 35.48 -14.85 6.63
CA SER A 94 35.93 -15.94 5.74
C SER A 94 34.84 -17.01 5.62
N PRO A 95 34.71 -17.70 4.47
CA PRO A 95 33.61 -18.62 4.23
C PRO A 95 33.73 -19.89 5.08
N GLY A 96 32.94 -19.97 6.15
CA GLY A 96 32.66 -21.23 6.84
C GLY A 96 31.70 -22.08 5.99
N THR A 97 32.12 -23.31 5.67
CA THR A 97 31.38 -24.20 4.76
C THR A 97 30.14 -24.81 5.41
N ASP A 98 29.00 -24.11 5.37
CA ASP A 98 27.70 -24.65 5.80
C ASP A 98 26.63 -24.47 4.71
N THR A 99 26.90 -25.04 3.53
CA THR A 99 26.00 -25.00 2.37
C THR A 99 24.80 -25.94 2.54
N ARG A 100 23.87 -25.59 3.43
CA ARG A 100 22.49 -26.10 3.31
C ARG A 100 21.92 -25.62 1.96
N PRO A 101 21.39 -26.53 1.11
CA PRO A 101 20.79 -26.11 -0.14
C PRO A 101 19.47 -25.39 0.15
N VAL A 102 19.40 -24.10 -0.18
CA VAL A 102 18.11 -23.45 -0.46
C VAL A 102 17.56 -24.16 -1.69
N VAL A 103 16.47 -24.89 -1.52
CA VAL A 103 15.74 -25.54 -2.62
C VAL A 103 14.77 -24.50 -3.16
N PRO A 104 14.83 -24.14 -4.46
CA PRO A 104 13.93 -23.15 -5.04
C PRO A 104 12.47 -23.47 -4.74
N SER A 105 11.66 -22.44 -4.48
CA SER A 105 10.20 -22.63 -4.36
C SER A 105 9.69 -23.29 -5.64
N THR A 106 9.22 -24.54 -5.54
CA THR A 106 9.08 -25.45 -6.70
C THR A 106 8.18 -24.88 -7.80
N SER A 107 7.17 -24.09 -7.43
CA SER A 107 6.31 -23.35 -8.36
C SER A 107 7.06 -22.45 -9.35
N ARG A 108 8.05 -21.66 -8.90
CA ARG A 108 8.83 -20.76 -9.77
C ARG A 108 9.65 -21.52 -10.80
N LEU A 109 10.36 -22.54 -10.34
CA LEU A 109 11.19 -23.37 -11.21
C LEU A 109 10.32 -24.16 -12.22
N THR A 110 9.14 -24.63 -11.82
CA THR A 110 8.16 -25.21 -12.76
C THR A 110 7.69 -24.20 -13.82
N ILE A 111 7.41 -22.94 -13.45
CA ILE A 111 7.01 -21.90 -14.42
C ILE A 111 8.14 -21.61 -15.42
N ALA A 112 9.36 -21.37 -14.94
CA ALA A 112 10.51 -21.10 -15.80
C ALA A 112 10.83 -22.30 -16.72
N THR A 113 10.75 -23.53 -16.19
CA THR A 113 10.97 -24.77 -16.95
C THR A 113 9.87 -25.02 -17.99
N HIS A 114 8.61 -24.66 -17.69
CA HIS A 114 7.52 -24.76 -18.67
C HIS A 114 7.80 -23.88 -19.90
N TYR A 115 8.12 -22.60 -19.70
CA TYR A 115 8.42 -21.70 -20.82
C TYR A 115 9.75 -22.02 -21.51
N LEU A 116 10.73 -22.62 -20.82
CA LEU A 116 11.95 -23.16 -21.42
C LEU A 116 11.64 -24.27 -22.45
N MET A 117 10.75 -25.20 -22.12
CA MET A 117 10.33 -26.25 -23.06
C MET A 117 9.61 -25.69 -24.29
N VAL A 118 8.80 -24.62 -24.11
CA VAL A 118 8.14 -23.90 -25.21
C VAL A 118 9.17 -23.15 -26.08
N LEU A 119 10.15 -22.47 -25.46
CA LEU A 119 11.25 -21.79 -26.15
C LEU A 119 12.06 -22.77 -27.00
N TYR A 120 12.45 -23.93 -26.43
CA TYR A 120 13.18 -24.96 -27.16
C TYR A 120 12.39 -25.49 -28.36
N ALA A 121 11.11 -25.83 -28.17
CA ALA A 121 10.24 -26.35 -29.21
C ALA A 121 9.89 -25.33 -30.33
N SER A 122 10.11 -24.03 -30.11
CA SER A 122 9.74 -22.94 -31.05
C SER A 122 10.87 -21.93 -31.27
N TYR A 123 12.14 -22.32 -31.05
CA TYR A 123 13.26 -21.38 -30.95
C TYR A 123 13.43 -20.46 -32.17
N SER A 124 13.24 -20.97 -33.38
CA SER A 124 13.29 -20.16 -34.61
C SER A 124 12.31 -18.99 -34.58
N HIS A 125 11.08 -19.18 -34.08
CA HIS A 125 10.10 -18.12 -33.96
C HIS A 125 10.56 -17.03 -32.97
N TYR A 126 11.08 -17.42 -31.81
CA TYR A 126 11.61 -16.47 -30.81
C TYR A 126 12.80 -15.69 -31.37
N ARG A 127 13.76 -16.39 -31.98
CA ARG A 127 14.96 -15.82 -32.60
C ARG A 127 14.59 -14.79 -33.67
N ASP A 128 13.74 -15.19 -34.61
CA ASP A 128 13.39 -14.36 -35.77
C ASP A 128 12.50 -13.17 -35.36
N LEU A 129 11.63 -13.35 -34.35
CA LEU A 129 10.85 -12.27 -33.73
C LEU A 129 11.76 -11.22 -33.06
N ILE A 130 12.74 -11.65 -32.26
CA ILE A 130 13.64 -10.73 -31.53
C ILE A 130 14.56 -9.98 -32.48
N PHE A 131 15.23 -10.66 -33.43
CA PHE A 131 16.13 -9.95 -34.36
C PHE A 131 15.36 -8.99 -35.28
N ASN A 132 14.17 -9.36 -35.77
CA ASN A 132 13.31 -8.46 -36.54
C ASN A 132 12.82 -7.25 -35.73
N TYR A 133 12.74 -7.35 -34.39
CA TYR A 133 12.55 -6.19 -33.51
C TYR A 133 13.82 -5.34 -33.38
N LEU A 134 14.97 -5.95 -33.06
CA LEU A 134 16.26 -5.26 -32.88
C LEU A 134 16.66 -4.51 -34.16
N ASP A 135 16.62 -5.19 -35.31
CA ASP A 135 16.93 -4.64 -36.63
C ASP A 135 16.05 -3.43 -36.99
N ARG A 136 14.88 -3.26 -36.36
CA ARG A 136 13.99 -2.10 -36.52
C ARG A 136 13.96 -1.15 -35.32
N SER A 137 14.64 -1.44 -34.20
CA SER A 137 14.58 -0.60 -33.00
C SER A 137 15.62 0.51 -33.03
N ARG A 138 15.22 1.75 -32.73
CA ARG A 138 16.10 2.94 -32.70
C ARG A 138 16.17 3.58 -31.31
N SER A 139 15.85 2.80 -30.29
CA SER A 139 15.90 3.19 -28.87
C SER A 139 16.23 2.01 -27.94
N PHE A 140 16.63 0.87 -28.51
CA PHE A 140 17.15 -0.23 -27.73
C PHE A 140 18.57 0.07 -27.24
N VAL A 141 18.98 -0.57 -26.14
CA VAL A 141 20.01 -0.03 -25.24
C VAL A 141 21.21 -0.96 -25.07
N ILE A 142 20.98 -2.27 -25.15
CA ILE A 142 22.04 -3.30 -25.17
C ILE A 142 22.49 -3.47 -26.63
N PRO A 143 23.79 -3.40 -26.96
CA PRO A 143 24.27 -3.51 -28.34
C PRO A 143 23.81 -4.79 -29.05
N ARG A 144 23.27 -4.65 -30.27
CA ARG A 144 22.84 -5.76 -31.13
C ARG A 144 23.90 -6.86 -31.34
N PRO A 145 25.21 -6.54 -31.54
CA PRO A 145 26.24 -7.59 -31.68
C PRO A 145 26.39 -8.48 -30.45
N LEU A 146 26.24 -7.93 -29.24
CA LEU A 146 26.34 -8.72 -28.00
C LEU A 146 25.18 -9.70 -27.87
N LEU A 147 23.95 -9.30 -28.24
CA LEU A 147 22.81 -10.22 -28.25
C LEU A 147 22.90 -11.26 -29.36
N PHE A 148 23.40 -10.88 -30.54
CA PHE A 148 23.69 -11.84 -31.61
C PHE A 148 24.71 -12.89 -31.15
N GLU A 149 25.78 -12.44 -30.48
CA GLU A 149 26.86 -13.28 -29.96
C GLU A 149 26.55 -13.91 -28.58
N LEU A 150 25.29 -13.88 -28.16
CA LEU A 150 24.74 -14.72 -27.10
C LEU A 150 23.72 -15.72 -27.65
N PHE A 151 22.94 -15.34 -28.67
CA PHE A 151 21.84 -16.16 -29.18
C PHE A 151 22.26 -17.11 -30.31
N SER A 152 23.37 -16.87 -31.01
CA SER A 152 23.76 -17.66 -32.19
C SER A 152 24.00 -19.16 -31.89
N THR A 153 24.44 -19.51 -30.67
CA THR A 153 24.64 -20.91 -30.22
C THR A 153 23.48 -21.47 -29.39
N LEU A 154 22.59 -20.61 -28.90
CA LEU A 154 21.64 -20.91 -27.82
C LEU A 154 20.74 -22.13 -28.08
N TYR A 155 20.40 -22.42 -29.33
CA TYR A 155 19.63 -23.62 -29.69
C TYR A 155 20.39 -24.93 -29.41
N ASP A 156 21.63 -25.02 -29.88
CA ASP A 156 22.46 -26.21 -29.70
C ASP A 156 22.99 -26.30 -28.26
N ASP A 157 23.17 -25.16 -27.58
CA ASP A 157 23.46 -25.09 -26.14
C ASP A 157 22.31 -25.69 -25.31
N MET A 158 21.05 -25.33 -25.58
CA MET A 158 19.88 -25.95 -24.94
C MET A 158 19.75 -27.44 -25.28
N LYS A 159 20.09 -27.84 -26.51
CA LYS A 159 20.00 -29.23 -26.99
C LYS A 159 21.06 -30.17 -26.39
N ALA A 160 22.18 -29.64 -25.92
CA ALA A 160 23.29 -30.42 -25.36
C ALA A 160 23.04 -30.89 -23.90
N GLY A 161 22.17 -30.20 -23.15
CA GLY A 161 21.88 -30.51 -21.75
C GLY A 161 20.92 -31.70 -21.61
N VAL A 162 21.40 -32.81 -21.02
CA VAL A 162 20.57 -34.00 -20.72
C VAL A 162 19.55 -33.70 -19.61
N ASP A 163 19.89 -32.80 -18.68
CA ASP A 163 18.98 -32.28 -17.65
C ASP A 163 19.07 -30.75 -17.57
N LEU A 164 18.81 -30.10 -18.71
CA LEU A 164 19.00 -28.67 -18.94
C LEU A 164 18.49 -27.76 -17.80
N HIS A 165 17.35 -28.07 -17.18
CA HIS A 165 16.78 -27.25 -16.11
C HIS A 165 17.58 -27.32 -14.80
N SER A 166 18.24 -28.45 -14.54
CA SER A 166 19.17 -28.65 -13.43
C SER A 166 20.51 -27.97 -13.73
N ASP A 167 21.04 -28.15 -14.95
CA ASP A 167 22.28 -27.50 -15.43
C ASP A 167 22.18 -25.96 -15.31
N LEU A 168 21.10 -25.36 -15.85
CA LEU A 168 20.79 -23.93 -15.73
C LEU A 168 20.79 -23.44 -14.28
N THR A 169 20.17 -24.21 -13.38
CA THR A 169 20.03 -23.87 -11.96
C THR A 169 21.35 -23.99 -11.23
N GLN A 170 22.13 -25.04 -11.50
CA GLN A 170 23.48 -25.22 -10.95
C GLN A 170 24.45 -24.15 -11.46
N ASN A 171 24.33 -23.73 -12.73
CA ASN A 171 25.13 -22.65 -13.31
C ASN A 171 24.77 -21.29 -12.70
N THR A 172 23.48 -20.96 -12.62
CA THR A 172 23.00 -19.69 -12.02
C THR A 172 23.45 -19.54 -10.56
N ARG A 173 23.62 -20.65 -9.83
CA ARG A 173 24.15 -20.65 -8.45
C ARG A 173 25.66 -20.39 -8.36
N LYS A 174 26.43 -20.48 -9.45
CA LYS A 174 27.87 -20.15 -9.49
C LYS A 174 28.04 -18.64 -9.69
N SER A 175 28.91 -18.00 -8.92
CA SER A 175 29.32 -16.62 -9.19
C SER A 175 29.98 -16.52 -10.57
N ILE A 176 29.67 -15.44 -11.29
CA ILE A 176 30.33 -15.08 -12.55
C ILE A 176 31.73 -14.51 -12.25
N PRO A 177 32.74 -14.70 -13.13
CA PRO A 177 34.05 -14.05 -12.98
C PRO A 177 33.95 -12.52 -12.94
N SER A 178 34.91 -11.87 -12.28
CA SER A 178 35.01 -10.42 -12.27
C SER A 178 35.46 -9.89 -13.64
N ILE A 179 34.62 -9.10 -14.29
CA ILE A 179 34.97 -8.39 -15.53
C ILE A 179 36.21 -7.52 -15.28
N SER A 180 37.22 -7.67 -16.13
CA SER A 180 38.46 -6.89 -16.10
C SER A 180 38.63 -6.09 -17.40
N VAL A 181 39.51 -5.08 -17.39
CA VAL A 181 39.86 -4.28 -18.60
C VAL A 181 40.26 -5.16 -19.80
N ASN A 182 40.83 -6.34 -19.55
CA ASN A 182 41.30 -7.26 -20.59
C ASN A 182 40.22 -8.26 -21.05
N THR A 183 39.07 -8.32 -20.37
CA THR A 183 38.01 -9.30 -20.67
C THR A 183 37.41 -9.05 -22.04
N THR A 184 37.41 -10.07 -22.90
CA THR A 184 36.94 -9.94 -24.29
C THR A 184 35.43 -10.13 -24.40
N VAL A 185 34.84 -9.74 -25.54
CA VAL A 185 33.43 -10.01 -25.85
C VAL A 185 33.15 -11.51 -25.90
N GLU A 186 34.04 -12.29 -26.52
CA GLU A 186 33.94 -13.74 -26.62
C GLU A 186 34.03 -14.41 -25.24
N GLU A 187 34.96 -13.98 -24.38
CA GLU A 187 35.09 -14.46 -23.01
C GLU A 187 33.81 -14.19 -22.20
N PHE A 188 33.32 -12.95 -22.22
CA PHE A 188 32.09 -12.57 -21.53
C PHE A 188 30.87 -13.37 -22.01
N CYS A 189 30.71 -13.56 -23.32
CA CYS A 189 29.60 -14.34 -23.88
C CYS A 189 29.76 -15.85 -23.56
N GLY A 190 30.99 -16.35 -23.49
CA GLY A 190 31.31 -17.72 -23.07
C GLY A 190 30.90 -18.08 -21.64
N TRP A 191 30.68 -17.09 -20.77
CA TRP A 191 30.14 -17.28 -19.41
C TRP A 191 28.62 -17.60 -19.39
N PHE A 192 27.94 -17.48 -20.53
CA PHE A 192 26.49 -17.70 -20.66
C PHE A 192 26.12 -18.69 -21.80
N ARG A 193 27.09 -19.34 -22.44
CA ARG A 193 26.90 -20.24 -23.61
C ARG A 193 27.37 -21.65 -23.32
N GLY A 194 27.01 -22.59 -24.18
CA GLY A 194 27.34 -24.01 -24.06
C GLY A 194 26.92 -24.58 -22.70
N THR A 195 27.81 -25.33 -22.07
CA THR A 195 27.61 -25.90 -20.73
C THR A 195 27.57 -24.87 -19.60
N ASN A 196 27.81 -23.57 -19.87
CA ASN A 196 27.69 -22.48 -18.91
C ASN A 196 26.34 -21.75 -18.97
N LEU A 197 25.37 -22.18 -19.78
CA LEU A 197 24.06 -21.50 -19.92
C LEU A 197 23.36 -21.28 -18.56
N ARG A 198 22.71 -20.12 -18.39
CA ARG A 198 22.15 -19.64 -17.10
C ARG A 198 20.74 -19.04 -17.23
N TRP A 199 20.03 -18.93 -16.11
CA TRP A 199 18.69 -18.31 -16.06
C TRP A 199 18.71 -16.80 -16.36
N GLU A 200 19.82 -16.08 -16.12
CA GLU A 200 19.92 -14.66 -16.49
C GLU A 200 19.69 -14.44 -17.99
N LEU A 201 20.37 -15.22 -18.85
CA LEU A 201 20.28 -15.08 -20.30
C LEU A 201 18.89 -15.49 -20.82
N LEU A 202 18.32 -16.57 -20.30
CA LEU A 202 16.96 -16.99 -20.66
C LEU A 202 15.92 -15.94 -20.27
N GLY A 203 16.09 -15.27 -19.12
CA GLY A 203 15.27 -14.14 -18.73
C GLY A 203 15.33 -13.01 -19.77
N VAL A 204 16.52 -12.66 -20.27
CA VAL A 204 16.68 -11.67 -21.37
C VAL A 204 15.94 -12.12 -22.62
N VAL A 205 16.06 -13.40 -23.02
CA VAL A 205 15.36 -13.96 -24.20
C VAL A 205 13.84 -13.83 -24.05
N PHE A 206 13.27 -14.23 -22.90
CA PHE A 206 11.83 -14.09 -22.65
C PHE A 206 11.40 -12.62 -22.66
N ALA A 207 12.13 -11.73 -21.96
CA ALA A 207 11.78 -10.31 -21.89
C ALA A 207 11.83 -9.64 -23.28
N LEU A 208 12.82 -9.99 -24.11
CA LEU A 208 12.91 -9.51 -25.49
C LEU A 208 11.83 -10.09 -26.40
N ALA A 209 11.46 -11.37 -26.25
CA ALA A 209 10.40 -11.98 -27.04
C ALA A 209 9.04 -11.29 -26.78
N GLY A 210 8.71 -11.03 -25.52
CA GLY A 210 7.49 -10.30 -25.15
C GLY A 210 7.52 -8.83 -25.59
N LEU A 211 8.68 -8.16 -25.49
CA LEU A 211 8.81 -6.78 -25.98
C LEU A 211 8.69 -6.72 -27.51
N ALA A 212 9.27 -7.69 -28.22
CA ALA A 212 9.23 -7.80 -29.67
C ALA A 212 7.83 -8.15 -30.19
N SER A 213 7.04 -8.97 -29.48
CA SER A 213 5.65 -9.29 -29.90
C SER A 213 4.76 -8.06 -29.91
N VAL A 214 4.78 -7.23 -28.86
CA VAL A 214 4.02 -5.95 -28.80
C VAL A 214 4.43 -5.01 -29.94
N HIS A 215 5.71 -5.01 -30.32
CA HIS A 215 6.23 -4.18 -31.40
C HIS A 215 6.13 -4.81 -32.80
N THR A 216 5.58 -6.02 -32.94
CA THR A 216 5.36 -6.72 -34.21
C THR A 216 3.93 -6.50 -34.69
N ALA A 217 3.72 -6.33 -36.00
CA ALA A 217 2.43 -5.96 -36.57
C ALA A 217 1.96 -6.99 -37.59
N GLU A 218 1.17 -7.98 -37.15
CA GLU A 218 0.22 -8.69 -38.02
C GLU A 218 -1.20 -8.21 -37.68
N PRO A 219 -1.83 -7.33 -38.49
CA PRO A 219 -3.14 -6.75 -38.20
C PRO A 219 -4.31 -7.75 -38.08
N GLN A 220 -4.06 -9.03 -38.27
CA GLN A 220 -5.07 -10.11 -38.29
C GLN A 220 -5.04 -10.98 -37.01
N LYS A 221 -4.07 -10.79 -36.09
CA LYS A 221 -3.93 -11.60 -34.85
C LYS A 221 -3.54 -10.83 -33.57
N PRO A 222 -4.00 -9.58 -33.32
CA PRO A 222 -3.52 -8.77 -32.19
C PRO A 222 -3.64 -9.48 -30.82
N LEU A 223 -4.79 -10.10 -30.56
CA LEU A 223 -5.09 -10.81 -29.29
C LEU A 223 -4.10 -11.94 -28.93
N SER A 224 -3.37 -12.49 -29.90
CA SER A 224 -2.39 -13.56 -29.65
C SER A 224 -1.02 -13.04 -29.20
N TYR A 225 -0.69 -11.78 -29.47
CA TYR A 225 0.62 -11.21 -29.14
C TYR A 225 0.65 -10.54 -27.76
N GLU A 226 -0.49 -10.06 -27.27
CA GLU A 226 -0.65 -9.52 -25.91
C GLU A 226 -0.67 -10.63 -24.85
N SER A 227 -1.33 -11.77 -25.13
CA SER A 227 -1.25 -12.96 -24.28
C SER A 227 0.19 -13.49 -24.23
N PHE A 228 0.84 -13.64 -25.38
CA PHE A 228 2.24 -14.05 -25.47
C PHE A 228 3.17 -13.06 -24.74
N ALA A 229 2.96 -11.75 -24.87
CA ALA A 229 3.73 -10.75 -24.12
C ALA A 229 3.55 -10.89 -22.60
N THR A 230 2.35 -11.22 -22.14
CA THR A 230 2.03 -11.46 -20.72
C THR A 230 2.67 -12.76 -20.20
N ASP A 231 2.64 -13.83 -21.00
CA ASP A 231 3.36 -15.08 -20.74
C ASP A 231 4.87 -14.83 -20.64
N MET A 232 5.44 -14.06 -21.57
CA MET A 232 6.86 -13.71 -21.62
C MET A 232 7.30 -12.78 -20.48
N TYR A 233 6.43 -11.87 -20.04
CA TYR A 233 6.64 -11.09 -18.82
C TYR A 233 6.67 -12.00 -17.58
N THR A 234 5.78 -13.00 -17.53
CA THR A 234 5.73 -13.99 -16.43
C THR A 234 6.98 -14.88 -16.43
N ALA A 235 7.42 -15.35 -17.60
CA ALA A 235 8.62 -16.17 -17.77
C ALA A 235 9.91 -15.41 -17.39
N SER A 236 10.10 -14.19 -17.92
CA SER A 236 11.25 -13.35 -17.58
C SER A 236 11.27 -12.94 -16.12
N ARG A 237 10.10 -12.68 -15.52
CA ARG A 237 10.00 -12.41 -14.08
C ARG A 237 10.32 -13.65 -13.23
N ALA A 238 9.93 -14.86 -13.64
CA ALA A 238 10.33 -16.08 -12.96
C ALA A 238 11.86 -16.25 -12.98
N CYS A 239 12.53 -15.94 -14.10
CA CYS A 239 13.99 -15.91 -14.17
C CYS A 239 14.61 -14.86 -13.23
N ILE A 240 14.03 -13.66 -13.14
CA ILE A 240 14.46 -12.63 -12.16
C ILE A 240 14.38 -13.15 -10.73
N GLU A 241 13.23 -13.72 -10.33
CA GLU A 241 13.03 -14.21 -8.96
C GLU A 241 13.96 -15.40 -8.62
N ILE A 242 14.37 -16.21 -9.60
CA ILE A 242 15.40 -17.25 -9.44
C ILE A 242 16.81 -16.65 -9.28
N CYS A 243 17.14 -15.58 -10.01
CA CYS A 243 18.43 -14.89 -9.88
C CYS A 243 18.56 -14.19 -8.52
N GLU A 244 17.48 -13.57 -8.05
CA GLU A 244 17.37 -13.00 -6.70
C GLU A 244 17.54 -14.06 -5.61
N GLU A 245 16.92 -15.24 -5.76
CA GLU A 245 17.03 -16.35 -4.80
C GLU A 245 18.46 -16.91 -4.68
N PHE A 246 19.25 -16.87 -5.77
CA PHE A 246 20.68 -17.19 -5.75
C PHE A 246 21.60 -15.98 -5.52
N ASN A 247 21.05 -14.82 -5.13
CA ASN A 247 21.78 -13.57 -4.90
C ASN A 247 22.73 -13.20 -6.05
N GLN A 248 22.32 -13.44 -7.30
CA GLN A 248 23.06 -13.05 -8.49
C GLN A 248 22.80 -11.58 -8.82
N LEU A 249 23.87 -10.80 -8.89
CA LEU A 249 23.85 -9.39 -9.26
C LEU A 249 25.01 -9.15 -10.22
N ASN A 250 24.71 -8.97 -11.51
CA ASN A 250 25.70 -8.84 -12.58
C ASN A 250 25.12 -8.06 -13.78
N ASP A 251 25.94 -7.76 -14.79
CA ASP A 251 25.48 -6.99 -15.95
C ASP A 251 24.29 -7.66 -16.66
N MET A 252 24.24 -8.99 -16.77
CA MET A 252 23.13 -9.71 -17.40
C MET A 252 21.83 -9.59 -16.59
N THR A 253 21.88 -9.54 -15.24
CA THR A 253 20.66 -9.27 -14.44
C THR A 253 20.12 -7.86 -14.68
N THR A 254 20.99 -6.85 -14.84
CA THR A 254 20.54 -5.50 -15.21
C THR A 254 19.94 -5.44 -16.62
N TRP A 255 20.50 -6.18 -17.58
CA TRP A 255 19.99 -6.27 -18.96
C TRP A 255 18.60 -6.92 -18.98
N LEU A 256 18.43 -8.00 -18.23
CA LEU A 256 17.16 -8.68 -17.99
C LEU A 256 16.14 -7.72 -17.36
N ARG A 257 16.47 -7.11 -16.22
CA ARG A 257 15.51 -6.27 -15.47
C ARG A 257 15.15 -4.99 -16.23
N HIS A 258 16.09 -4.38 -16.96
CA HIS A 258 15.80 -3.25 -17.85
C HIS A 258 14.80 -3.64 -18.95
N THR A 259 14.99 -4.81 -19.58
CA THR A 259 14.10 -5.29 -20.64
C THR A 259 12.73 -5.69 -20.08
N ASN A 260 12.67 -6.32 -18.91
CA ASN A 260 11.42 -6.64 -18.21
C ASN A 260 10.64 -5.38 -17.79
N VAL A 261 11.32 -4.31 -17.36
CA VAL A 261 10.74 -2.98 -17.14
C VAL A 261 10.15 -2.39 -18.43
N ALA A 262 10.87 -2.48 -19.55
CA ALA A 262 10.37 -2.00 -20.84
C ALA A 262 9.11 -2.77 -21.29
N LEU A 263 9.08 -4.09 -21.07
CA LEU A 263 7.90 -4.94 -21.30
C LEU A 263 6.74 -4.59 -20.35
N ALA A 264 7.01 -4.37 -19.06
CA ALA A 264 6.00 -3.99 -18.08
C ALA A 264 5.32 -2.65 -18.43
N SER A 265 6.08 -1.66 -18.90
CA SER A 265 5.56 -0.39 -19.43
C SER A 265 4.63 -0.61 -20.64
N ASN A 266 5.04 -1.49 -21.56
CA ASN A 266 4.27 -1.82 -22.74
C ASN A 266 2.99 -2.63 -22.44
N LEU A 267 2.95 -3.43 -21.37
CA LEU A 267 1.77 -4.17 -20.94
C LEU A 267 0.83 -3.34 -20.05
N PHE A 268 1.33 -2.84 -18.93
CA PHE A 268 0.49 -2.31 -17.84
C PHE A 268 0.31 -0.78 -17.88
N GLY A 269 1.05 -0.08 -18.73
CA GLY A 269 1.05 1.38 -18.82
C GLY A 269 1.98 2.08 -17.83
N ASP A 270 2.39 3.30 -18.17
CA ASP A 270 3.39 4.05 -17.41
C ASP A 270 2.86 4.61 -16.07
N THR A 271 1.53 4.62 -15.87
CA THR A 271 0.88 4.93 -14.58
C THR A 271 0.79 3.74 -13.62
N SER A 272 1.22 2.53 -14.03
CA SER A 272 1.04 1.32 -13.23
C SER A 272 1.99 1.22 -12.03
N SER A 273 1.43 0.92 -10.85
CA SER A 273 2.20 0.59 -9.65
C SER A 273 3.09 -0.66 -9.82
N ILE A 274 2.76 -1.55 -10.77
CA ILE A 274 3.62 -2.70 -11.14
C ILE A 274 4.92 -2.17 -11.75
N LEU A 275 4.83 -1.27 -12.73
CA LEU A 275 6.00 -0.68 -13.38
C LEU A 275 6.85 0.11 -12.39
N TYR A 276 6.22 0.95 -11.55
CA TYR A 276 6.93 1.77 -10.56
C TYR A 276 7.80 0.90 -9.62
N ARG A 277 7.28 -0.26 -9.18
CA ARG A 277 8.04 -1.23 -8.37
C ARG A 277 9.15 -1.94 -9.16
N CYS A 278 8.86 -2.40 -10.39
CA CYS A 278 9.89 -3.03 -11.22
C CYS A 278 11.04 -2.06 -11.52
N PHE A 279 10.72 -0.77 -11.70
CA PHE A 279 11.70 0.29 -11.93
C PHE A 279 12.51 0.66 -10.67
N SER A 280 11.90 0.65 -9.47
CA SER A 280 12.65 0.83 -8.23
C SER A 280 13.68 -0.29 -8.01
N SER A 281 13.34 -1.54 -8.34
CA SER A 281 14.28 -2.67 -8.25
C SER A 281 15.42 -2.53 -9.26
N LEU A 282 15.15 -2.11 -10.50
CA LEU A 282 16.20 -1.79 -11.49
C LEU A 282 17.14 -0.70 -10.98
N THR A 283 16.59 0.36 -10.40
CA THR A 283 17.39 1.46 -9.86
C THR A 283 18.31 0.99 -8.73
N ALA A 284 17.82 0.13 -7.83
CA ALA A 284 18.63 -0.46 -6.76
C ALA A 284 19.81 -1.30 -7.30
N GLU A 285 19.61 -2.13 -8.32
CA GLU A 285 20.70 -2.91 -8.95
C GLU A 285 21.75 -2.01 -9.62
N LEU A 286 21.32 -0.97 -10.34
CA LEU A 286 22.20 0.00 -10.98
C LEU A 286 23.06 0.76 -9.96
N PHE A 287 22.50 1.11 -8.80
CA PHE A 287 23.27 1.70 -7.70
C PHE A 287 24.24 0.70 -7.07
N ALA A 288 23.81 -0.54 -6.81
CA ALA A 288 24.63 -1.58 -6.20
C ALA A 288 25.82 -2.01 -7.08
N LEU A 289 25.63 -2.12 -8.40
CA LEU A 289 26.70 -2.33 -9.39
C LEU A 289 27.49 -1.05 -9.73
N ARG A 290 27.28 0.04 -8.99
CA ARG A 290 27.99 1.33 -9.12
C ARG A 290 27.86 2.00 -10.50
N TYR A 291 26.84 1.72 -11.32
CA TYR A 291 26.64 2.33 -12.65
C TYR A 291 26.50 3.87 -12.59
N HIS A 292 26.20 4.42 -11.40
CA HIS A 292 26.19 5.85 -11.11
C HIS A 292 27.59 6.50 -10.98
N ARG A 293 28.70 5.72 -10.97
CA ARG A 293 30.09 6.20 -10.83
C ARG A 293 30.92 5.98 -12.10
N GLN A 294 30.36 6.42 -13.24
CA GLN A 294 30.90 6.13 -14.57
C GLN A 294 32.29 6.72 -14.82
N MET A 295 32.66 7.81 -14.13
CA MET A 295 34.01 8.37 -14.22
C MET A 295 35.01 7.55 -13.41
N SER A 296 34.68 7.13 -12.17
CA SER A 296 35.57 6.32 -11.35
C SER A 296 35.85 4.94 -11.93
N LEU A 297 34.87 4.32 -12.60
CA LEU A 297 34.95 2.94 -13.12
C LEU A 297 35.52 2.82 -14.53
N GLN A 298 35.81 3.93 -15.21
CA GLN A 298 36.09 3.94 -16.64
C GLN A 298 37.39 3.20 -17.02
N SER A 299 38.30 3.03 -16.06
CA SER A 299 39.56 2.28 -16.17
C SER A 299 39.52 0.88 -15.54
N GLU A 300 38.37 0.41 -15.05
CA GLU A 300 38.22 -0.92 -14.40
C GLU A 300 37.61 -1.98 -15.34
N VAL A 301 36.90 -1.57 -16.40
CA VAL A 301 36.09 -2.45 -17.28
C VAL A 301 36.41 -2.22 -18.77
N PRO A 302 36.17 -3.22 -19.66
CA PRO A 302 36.53 -3.13 -21.06
C PRO A 302 35.57 -2.20 -21.82
N PHE A 303 36.01 -1.69 -22.98
CA PHE A 303 35.32 -0.64 -23.72
C PHE A 303 33.84 -0.95 -24.02
N PHE A 304 33.55 -2.14 -24.55
CA PHE A 304 32.18 -2.55 -24.91
C PHE A 304 31.23 -2.52 -23.69
N MET A 305 31.72 -2.93 -22.52
CA MET A 305 30.96 -2.92 -21.28
C MET A 305 30.83 -1.50 -20.72
N SER A 306 31.88 -0.68 -20.81
CA SER A 306 31.86 0.75 -20.44
C SER A 306 30.77 1.51 -21.20
N GLU A 307 30.67 1.34 -22.53
CA GLU A 307 29.62 1.96 -23.34
C GLU A 307 28.23 1.35 -23.07
N THR A 308 28.12 0.03 -22.89
CA THR A 308 26.83 -0.62 -22.57
C THR A 308 26.27 -0.13 -21.23
N ARG A 309 27.11 -0.01 -20.19
CA ARG A 309 26.72 0.54 -18.89
C ARG A 309 26.29 2.01 -18.98
N LYS A 310 27.00 2.85 -19.76
CA LYS A 310 26.61 4.25 -20.02
C LYS A 310 25.23 4.32 -20.70
N ARG A 311 25.01 3.52 -21.75
CA ARG A 311 23.72 3.43 -22.46
C ARG A 311 22.59 3.00 -21.51
N LEU A 312 22.80 1.95 -20.71
CA LEU A 312 21.79 1.42 -19.79
C LEU A 312 21.41 2.41 -18.69
N PHE A 313 22.40 3.04 -18.04
CA PHE A 313 22.16 4.04 -17.00
C PHE A 313 21.52 5.31 -17.56
N ALA A 314 21.96 5.78 -18.73
CA ALA A 314 21.34 6.92 -19.41
C ALA A 314 19.86 6.67 -19.74
N ALA A 315 19.54 5.47 -20.26
CA ALA A 315 18.16 5.08 -20.54
C ALA A 315 17.30 4.92 -19.28
N ALA A 316 17.89 4.42 -18.17
CA ALA A 316 17.22 4.36 -16.88
C ALA A 316 16.89 5.77 -16.36
N VAL A 317 17.85 6.70 -16.34
CA VAL A 317 17.63 8.11 -15.95
C VAL A 317 16.55 8.77 -16.81
N CYS A 318 16.54 8.54 -18.14
CA CYS A 318 15.47 9.06 -19.00
C CYS A 318 14.08 8.55 -18.60
N ARG A 319 13.96 7.27 -18.26
CA ARG A 319 12.69 6.66 -17.84
C ARG A 319 12.28 7.12 -16.42
N ASP A 320 13.24 7.29 -15.52
CA ASP A 320 13.00 7.81 -14.17
C ASP A 320 12.42 9.23 -14.21
N MET A 321 13.08 10.16 -14.93
CA MET A 321 12.62 11.55 -15.03
C MET A 321 11.25 11.67 -15.70
N ASN A 322 10.95 10.79 -16.66
CA ASN A 322 9.64 10.76 -17.31
C ASN A 322 8.55 10.17 -16.39
N LEU A 323 8.83 9.11 -15.63
CA LEU A 323 7.90 8.58 -14.63
C LEU A 323 7.67 9.59 -13.48
N ALA A 324 8.73 10.25 -13.02
CA ALA A 324 8.67 11.31 -12.02
C ALA A 324 7.79 12.50 -12.46
N THR A 325 7.87 12.88 -13.73
CA THR A 325 7.03 13.95 -14.31
C THR A 325 5.59 13.50 -14.54
N LEU A 326 5.35 12.28 -15.03
CA LEU A 326 3.99 11.75 -15.27
C LEU A 326 3.21 11.51 -13.97
N LEU A 327 3.90 11.26 -12.86
CA LEU A 327 3.30 10.88 -11.57
C LEU A 327 3.42 11.96 -10.49
N GLU A 328 3.94 13.15 -10.84
CA GLU A 328 4.29 14.25 -9.93
C GLU A 328 5.07 13.82 -8.67
N ARG A 329 6.11 12.99 -8.86
CA ARG A 329 6.87 12.37 -7.76
C ARG A 329 8.36 12.70 -7.84
N PRO A 330 9.06 12.75 -6.69
CA PRO A 330 10.51 12.76 -6.68
C PRO A 330 11.08 11.56 -7.46
N PRO A 331 12.06 11.77 -8.36
CA PRO A 331 12.72 10.68 -9.08
C PRO A 331 13.52 9.75 -8.15
N PHE A 332 13.73 8.51 -8.57
CA PHE A 332 14.55 7.55 -7.82
C PHE A 332 16.06 7.84 -7.92
N ILE A 333 16.51 8.48 -9.00
CA ILE A 333 17.91 8.76 -9.31
C ILE A 333 18.16 10.27 -9.18
N ASP A 334 18.54 10.73 -7.99
CA ASP A 334 19.07 12.09 -7.86
C ASP A 334 20.43 12.19 -8.59
N CYS A 335 20.36 12.84 -9.75
CA CYS A 335 21.47 13.07 -10.67
C CYS A 335 22.62 13.86 -10.03
N ASN A 336 22.39 14.59 -8.93
CA ASN A 336 23.43 15.34 -8.21
C ASN A 336 24.45 14.41 -7.49
N PHE A 337 24.12 13.14 -7.28
CA PHE A 337 25.03 12.14 -6.71
C PHE A 337 25.68 11.21 -7.76
N CYS A 338 25.52 11.50 -9.04
CA CYS A 338 25.91 10.63 -10.16
C CYS A 338 27.02 11.23 -11.03
N ASP A 339 28.05 10.44 -11.37
CA ASP A 339 29.16 10.82 -12.26
C ASP A 339 28.72 10.71 -13.75
N MET A 340 27.82 11.58 -14.19
CA MET A 340 27.14 11.46 -15.49
C MET A 340 28.11 11.56 -16.69
N ARG A 341 28.19 10.52 -17.52
CA ARG A 341 28.89 10.52 -18.82
C ARG A 341 27.94 10.15 -19.95
N TYR A 342 27.95 10.93 -21.02
CA TYR A 342 27.23 10.59 -22.25
C TYR A 342 27.87 9.35 -22.92
N PRO A 343 27.08 8.37 -23.39
CA PRO A 343 27.60 7.33 -24.27
C PRO A 343 28.06 7.94 -25.60
N LEU A 344 29.01 7.30 -26.28
CA LEU A 344 29.55 7.76 -27.54
C LEU A 344 28.58 7.49 -28.71
N ASP A 345 28.53 8.40 -29.69
CA ASP A 345 27.67 8.33 -30.89
C ASP A 345 28.19 7.31 -31.93
N LEU A 346 28.52 6.11 -31.46
CA LEU A 346 29.02 4.99 -32.26
C LEU A 346 27.87 4.10 -32.75
N ASP A 347 28.04 3.54 -33.95
CA ASP A 347 27.18 2.49 -34.50
C ASP A 347 27.29 1.22 -33.62
N GLU A 348 26.32 0.31 -33.66
CA GLU A 348 26.26 -0.79 -32.69
C GLU A 348 27.40 -1.79 -32.87
N GLU A 349 27.78 -2.04 -34.12
CA GLU A 349 28.91 -2.85 -34.55
C GLU A 349 30.27 -2.25 -34.12
N GLU A 350 30.38 -0.92 -33.96
CA GLU A 350 31.64 -0.26 -33.55
C GLU A 350 32.00 -0.48 -32.07
N ILE A 351 31.03 -0.89 -31.25
CA ILE A 351 31.18 -1.04 -29.78
C ILE A 351 32.03 -2.27 -29.41
N VAL A 352 32.05 -3.27 -30.29
CA VAL A 352 32.77 -4.54 -30.10
C VAL A 352 34.12 -4.59 -30.84
N LEU A 353 34.50 -3.50 -31.51
CA LEU A 353 35.82 -3.38 -32.16
C LEU A 353 36.95 -3.32 -31.13
N VAL A 354 38.16 -3.69 -31.57
CA VAL A 354 39.37 -3.71 -30.73
C VAL A 354 40.55 -3.06 -31.48
N GLY A 355 41.54 -2.53 -30.76
CA GLY A 355 42.81 -2.10 -31.33
C GLY A 355 42.70 -0.94 -32.33
N SER A 356 43.27 -1.11 -33.51
CA SER A 356 43.33 -0.07 -34.56
C SER A 356 41.96 0.28 -35.15
N GLU A 357 41.05 -0.68 -35.26
CA GLU A 357 39.71 -0.47 -35.83
C GLU A 357 38.84 0.38 -34.89
N LEU A 358 38.86 0.05 -33.59
CA LEU A 358 38.24 0.89 -32.56
C LEU A 358 38.87 2.30 -32.53
N SER A 359 40.20 2.38 -32.65
CA SER A 359 40.92 3.65 -32.66
C SER A 359 40.51 4.53 -33.85
N ALA A 360 40.28 3.95 -35.03
CA ALA A 360 39.76 4.66 -36.21
C ALA A 360 38.29 5.08 -36.03
N ALA A 361 37.44 4.23 -35.44
CA ALA A 361 36.06 4.58 -35.12
C ALA A 361 35.98 5.77 -34.14
N LEU A 362 36.83 5.80 -33.11
CA LEU A 362 36.92 6.89 -32.15
C LEU A 362 37.47 8.20 -32.74
N GLN A 363 38.33 8.14 -33.76
CA GLN A 363 38.80 9.33 -34.50
C GLN A 363 37.72 9.98 -35.37
N ASN A 364 36.62 9.27 -35.66
CA ASN A 364 35.45 9.80 -36.36
C ASN A 364 34.43 10.48 -35.42
N LEU A 365 34.82 10.80 -34.19
CA LEU A 365 34.00 11.53 -33.21
C LEU A 365 34.55 12.95 -32.97
N ASP A 366 33.66 13.90 -32.66
CA ASP A 366 34.05 15.23 -32.19
C ASP A 366 34.43 15.23 -30.70
N GLU A 367 34.95 16.37 -30.20
CA GLU A 367 35.37 16.54 -28.80
C GLU A 367 34.26 16.27 -27.76
N SER A 368 32.99 16.29 -28.18
CA SER A 368 31.83 15.97 -27.34
C SER A 368 31.30 14.53 -27.53
N GLY A 369 31.86 13.79 -28.48
CA GLY A 369 31.52 12.41 -28.80
C GLY A 369 30.37 12.22 -29.79
N TRP A 370 30.05 13.20 -30.66
CA TRP A 370 29.15 12.99 -31.81
C TRP A 370 29.91 12.50 -33.04
N LYS A 371 29.27 11.72 -33.92
CA LYS A 371 29.93 11.22 -35.14
C LYS A 371 30.02 12.32 -36.20
N THR A 372 31.24 12.57 -36.70
CA THR A 372 31.56 13.65 -37.64
C THR A 372 31.14 13.36 -39.08
N SER A 373 30.47 12.23 -39.33
CA SER A 373 29.98 11.78 -40.64
C SER A 373 29.26 12.88 -41.42
N SER A 374 29.74 13.10 -42.64
CA SER A 374 29.20 14.05 -43.64
C SER A 374 28.12 13.43 -44.54
N GLU A 375 28.09 12.10 -44.64
CA GLU A 375 27.04 11.40 -45.37
C GLU A 375 25.68 11.51 -44.66
N ARG A 376 24.61 11.65 -45.45
CA ARG A 376 23.24 11.75 -44.92
C ARG A 376 22.69 10.35 -44.63
N GLU A 377 23.11 9.82 -43.49
CA GLU A 377 22.65 8.55 -42.92
C GLU A 377 21.12 8.42 -42.98
N LYS A 378 20.59 7.32 -43.54
CA LYS A 378 19.13 7.04 -43.60
C LYS A 378 18.56 6.54 -42.27
N LEU A 379 19.43 6.31 -41.28
CA LEU A 379 19.14 5.56 -40.07
C LEU A 379 19.81 6.23 -38.87
N LEU A 380 19.03 6.53 -37.84
CA LEU A 380 19.57 7.11 -36.60
C LEU A 380 20.20 6.01 -35.73
N ARG A 381 21.45 6.20 -35.29
CA ARG A 381 22.04 5.34 -34.24
C ARG A 381 21.18 5.37 -32.97
N PRO A 382 20.96 4.23 -32.28
CA PRO A 382 20.35 4.24 -30.95
C PRO A 382 21.12 5.13 -29.97
N ALA A 383 22.46 5.20 -30.13
CA ALA A 383 23.35 6.08 -29.38
C ALA A 383 22.93 7.56 -29.45
N THR A 384 22.66 8.09 -30.65
CA THR A 384 22.25 9.48 -30.84
C THR A 384 20.97 9.79 -30.07
N GLY A 385 19.96 8.91 -30.19
CA GLY A 385 18.68 9.05 -29.50
C GLY A 385 18.77 8.91 -27.98
N ILE A 386 19.71 8.12 -27.47
CA ILE A 386 20.00 8.03 -26.02
C ILE A 386 20.71 9.31 -25.55
N ARG A 387 21.75 9.79 -26.27
CA ARG A 387 22.50 11.01 -25.92
C ARG A 387 21.59 12.24 -25.78
N ILE A 388 20.71 12.49 -26.75
CA ILE A 388 19.84 13.68 -26.73
C ILE A 388 18.84 13.60 -25.56
N ARG A 389 18.13 12.49 -25.40
CA ARG A 389 17.17 12.31 -24.29
C ARG A 389 17.84 12.39 -22.92
N PHE A 390 19.08 11.89 -22.78
CA PHE A 390 19.82 11.97 -21.52
C PHE A 390 20.24 13.40 -21.15
N ALA A 391 20.57 14.23 -22.14
CA ALA A 391 20.83 15.66 -21.92
C ALA A 391 19.55 16.40 -21.46
N LEU A 392 18.41 16.13 -22.11
CA LEU A 392 17.11 16.73 -21.75
C LEU A 392 16.58 16.20 -20.41
N SER A 393 16.84 14.94 -20.07
CA SER A 393 16.50 14.35 -18.77
C SER A 393 17.34 14.95 -17.64
N SER A 394 18.60 15.31 -17.92
CA SER A 394 19.46 16.03 -16.96
C SER A 394 18.95 17.45 -16.67
N LEU A 395 18.30 18.10 -17.65
CA LEU A 395 17.56 19.35 -17.44
C LEU A 395 16.27 19.10 -16.65
N ARG A 396 15.49 18.08 -17.00
CA ARG A 396 14.25 17.70 -16.30
C ARG A 396 14.47 17.39 -14.83
N ALA A 397 15.60 16.76 -14.47
CA ALA A 397 15.99 16.56 -13.07
C ALA A 397 16.10 17.89 -12.29
N LYS A 398 16.55 18.97 -12.93
CA LYS A 398 16.57 20.33 -12.33
C LYS A 398 15.18 20.93 -12.25
N ILE A 399 14.36 20.80 -13.31
CA ILE A 399 12.96 21.27 -13.33
C ILE A 399 12.19 20.63 -12.18
N LEU A 400 12.18 19.29 -12.08
CA LEU A 400 11.50 18.53 -11.02
C LEU A 400 11.99 18.93 -9.62
N ARG A 401 13.29 19.18 -9.44
CA ARG A 401 13.86 19.62 -8.16
C ARG A 401 13.38 21.01 -7.73
N LEU A 402 13.10 21.90 -8.67
CA LEU A 402 12.59 23.25 -8.40
C LEU A 402 11.06 23.31 -8.34
N SER A 403 10.33 22.45 -9.06
CA SER A 403 8.86 22.40 -9.03
C SER A 403 8.30 21.63 -7.83
N LEU A 404 8.90 20.47 -7.48
CA LEU A 404 8.52 19.65 -6.33
C LEU A 404 9.27 20.02 -5.03
N GLY A 405 10.21 20.97 -5.10
CA GLY A 405 11.02 21.40 -3.97
C GLY A 405 10.28 22.37 -3.04
N ASN A 406 10.64 22.36 -1.75
CA ASN A 406 10.16 23.38 -0.81
C ASN A 406 10.60 24.77 -1.26
N ARG A 407 9.65 25.65 -1.60
CA ARG A 407 9.91 27.08 -1.88
C ARG A 407 10.43 27.74 -0.60
N MET A 408 11.65 28.28 -0.63
CA MET A 408 12.27 28.92 0.54
C MET A 408 12.47 30.44 0.40
N GLU A 409 12.44 30.98 -0.82
CA GLU A 409 12.53 32.42 -1.11
C GLU A 409 12.04 32.69 -2.55
N CYS A 410 12.23 33.90 -3.08
CA CYS A 410 11.94 34.23 -4.48
C CYS A 410 12.90 33.49 -5.43
N MET A 411 12.36 32.69 -6.36
CA MET A 411 13.13 31.72 -7.15
C MET A 411 13.44 32.22 -8.57
N THR A 412 12.93 33.38 -8.98
CA THR A 412 13.04 33.91 -10.37
C THR A 412 14.45 33.83 -10.95
N LYS A 413 15.50 34.13 -10.16
CA LYS A 413 16.90 34.02 -10.61
C LYS A 413 17.27 32.58 -11.01
N GLN A 414 16.90 31.59 -10.20
CA GLN A 414 17.19 30.18 -10.47
C GLN A 414 16.38 29.68 -11.68
N HIS A 415 15.15 30.18 -11.87
CA HIS A 415 14.34 29.86 -13.04
C HIS A 415 14.93 30.46 -14.33
N LEU A 416 15.51 31.67 -14.28
CA LEU A 416 16.22 32.29 -15.39
C LEU A 416 17.56 31.59 -15.71
N GLU A 417 18.33 31.19 -14.70
CA GLU A 417 19.54 30.36 -14.88
C GLU A 417 19.19 29.00 -15.50
N LEU A 418 18.08 28.39 -15.10
CA LEU A 418 17.56 27.14 -15.68
C LEU A 418 17.08 27.32 -17.13
N TYR A 419 16.51 28.48 -17.48
CA TYR A 419 16.15 28.80 -18.87
C TYR A 419 17.39 29.00 -19.77
N GLN A 420 18.48 29.56 -19.23
CA GLN A 420 19.76 29.62 -19.95
C GLN A 420 20.37 28.23 -20.15
N ASP A 421 20.31 27.35 -19.15
CA ASP A 421 20.71 25.95 -19.28
C ASP A 421 19.91 25.19 -20.36
N TYR A 422 18.60 25.43 -20.43
CA TYR A 422 17.70 24.88 -21.45
C TYR A 422 18.13 25.22 -22.88
N GLU A 423 18.39 26.50 -23.16
CA GLU A 423 18.92 26.94 -24.47
C GLU A 423 20.32 26.35 -24.73
N ASN A 424 21.21 26.41 -23.74
CA ASN A 424 22.59 25.90 -23.86
C ASN A 424 22.65 24.40 -24.16
N ILE A 425 21.75 23.59 -23.59
CA ILE A 425 21.68 22.15 -23.85
C ILE A 425 21.22 21.87 -25.29
N TRP A 426 20.19 22.56 -25.77
CA TRP A 426 19.70 22.38 -27.14
C TRP A 426 20.66 22.93 -28.20
N ALA A 427 21.35 24.03 -27.90
CA ALA A 427 22.40 24.59 -28.74
C ALA A 427 23.54 23.58 -29.03
N ARG A 428 23.86 22.70 -28.07
CA ARG A 428 24.87 21.63 -28.21
C ARG A 428 24.39 20.41 -29.01
N VAL A 429 23.10 20.29 -29.34
CA VAL A 429 22.60 19.21 -30.21
C VAL A 429 22.92 19.56 -31.68
N PRO A 430 23.66 18.73 -32.43
CA PRO A 430 23.99 19.00 -33.83
C PRO A 430 22.74 19.22 -34.69
N MET A 431 22.81 20.19 -35.61
CA MET A 431 21.67 20.54 -36.48
C MET A 431 21.16 19.36 -37.33
N LYS A 432 22.00 18.36 -37.64
CA LYS A 432 21.60 17.12 -38.34
C LYS A 432 20.67 16.20 -37.52
N TYR A 433 20.56 16.43 -36.21
CA TYR A 433 19.73 15.63 -35.29
C TYR A 433 18.58 16.43 -34.65
N ARG A 434 18.37 17.70 -35.00
CA ARG A 434 17.19 18.46 -34.54
C ARG A 434 16.00 18.15 -35.46
N TYR A 435 14.83 17.90 -34.87
CA TYR A 435 13.65 17.50 -35.64
C TYR A 435 13.18 18.60 -36.61
N ARG A 436 12.74 18.17 -37.80
CA ARG A 436 12.02 18.95 -38.80
C ARG A 436 11.09 18.03 -39.60
N SER A 437 10.00 18.57 -40.15
CA SER A 437 9.00 17.76 -40.88
C SER A 437 9.54 17.15 -42.20
N ASP A 438 10.61 17.69 -42.79
CA ASP A 438 11.23 17.13 -43.99
C ASP A 438 11.97 15.79 -43.74
N LEU A 439 12.30 15.47 -42.49
CA LEU A 439 13.01 14.23 -42.14
C LEU A 439 12.27 12.96 -42.61
N TRP A 440 10.93 12.99 -42.62
CA TRP A 440 10.06 11.88 -43.07
C TRP A 440 10.14 11.56 -44.57
N GLU A 441 10.95 12.28 -45.34
CA GLU A 441 11.22 12.00 -46.75
C GLU A 441 12.50 11.19 -46.98
N TYR A 442 13.43 11.15 -46.01
CA TYR A 442 14.75 10.51 -46.18
C TYR A 442 15.30 9.72 -44.99
N LEU A 443 14.80 9.92 -43.76
CA LEU A 443 15.08 9.04 -42.62
C LEU A 443 14.00 7.94 -42.51
N SER A 444 14.34 6.82 -41.87
CA SER A 444 13.33 5.80 -41.57
C SER A 444 12.24 6.35 -40.62
N PRO A 445 10.97 5.93 -40.72
CA PRO A 445 9.88 6.50 -39.92
C PRO A 445 10.13 6.40 -38.41
N ARG A 446 10.66 5.25 -37.95
CA ARG A 446 11.08 5.07 -36.54
C ARG A 446 12.22 6.00 -36.11
N SER A 447 13.14 6.35 -37.00
CA SER A 447 14.19 7.35 -36.72
C SER A 447 13.58 8.75 -36.52
N CYS A 448 12.60 9.11 -37.36
CA CYS A 448 11.87 10.36 -37.24
C CYS A 448 11.10 10.46 -35.91
N VAL A 449 10.46 9.37 -35.46
CA VAL A 449 9.78 9.35 -34.14
C VAL A 449 10.76 9.59 -32.98
N VAL A 450 11.98 9.06 -33.03
CA VAL A 450 12.98 9.29 -31.96
C VAL A 450 13.41 10.75 -31.91
N LEU A 451 13.64 11.39 -33.07
CA LEU A 451 14.00 12.81 -33.13
C LEU A 451 12.81 13.73 -32.77
N LEU A 452 11.59 13.40 -33.22
CA LEU A 452 10.36 14.09 -32.86
C LEU A 452 10.10 14.01 -31.36
N SER A 453 10.22 12.82 -30.78
CA SER A 453 10.13 12.62 -29.33
C SER A 453 11.12 13.52 -28.60
N ALA A 454 12.39 13.55 -29.00
CA ALA A 454 13.39 14.41 -28.36
C ALA A 454 13.13 15.91 -28.54
N HIS A 455 12.50 16.32 -29.64
CA HIS A 455 12.11 17.71 -29.87
C HIS A 455 10.89 18.13 -29.03
N LEU A 456 9.86 17.29 -28.94
CA LEU A 456 8.73 17.48 -28.03
C LEU A 456 9.19 17.48 -26.56
N ASP A 457 10.17 16.63 -26.23
CA ASP A 457 10.80 16.54 -24.92
C ASP A 457 11.51 17.84 -24.51
N HIS A 458 12.25 18.44 -25.45
CA HIS A 458 12.83 19.77 -25.31
C HIS A 458 11.74 20.85 -25.13
N LEU A 459 10.76 20.93 -26.04
CA LEU A 459 9.67 21.92 -25.95
C LEU A 459 8.88 21.82 -24.63
N HIS A 460 8.67 20.62 -24.10
CA HIS A 460 7.98 20.41 -22.83
C HIS A 460 8.80 20.90 -21.64
N CYS A 461 10.13 20.68 -21.62
CA CYS A 461 11.00 21.29 -20.62
C CYS A 461 10.95 22.83 -20.68
N GLY A 462 10.93 23.43 -21.89
CA GLY A 462 10.76 24.86 -22.08
C GLY A 462 9.43 25.38 -21.53
N PHE A 463 8.33 24.69 -21.86
CA PHE A 463 6.98 24.97 -21.35
C PHE A 463 6.90 24.94 -19.82
N GLN A 464 7.50 23.93 -19.17
CA GLN A 464 7.56 23.83 -17.71
C GLN A 464 8.32 25.02 -17.09
N ILE A 465 9.51 25.37 -17.61
CA ILE A 465 10.31 26.50 -17.11
C ILE A 465 9.57 27.84 -17.31
N LEU A 466 8.90 28.04 -18.45
CA LEU A 466 8.13 29.24 -18.73
C LEU A 466 6.94 29.40 -17.77
N ARG A 467 6.19 28.32 -17.45
CA ARG A 467 5.16 28.36 -16.38
C ARG A 467 5.75 28.73 -15.02
N MET A 468 6.92 28.18 -14.66
CA MET A 468 7.60 28.50 -13.40
C MET A 468 8.11 29.96 -13.33
N LEU A 469 8.38 30.59 -14.47
CA LEU A 469 8.64 32.03 -14.56
C LEU A 469 7.34 32.85 -14.46
N GLN A 470 6.24 32.37 -15.05
CA GLN A 470 4.92 33.00 -14.96
C GLN A 470 4.40 33.07 -13.51
N GLN A 471 4.54 31.99 -12.75
CA GLN A 471 4.18 31.94 -11.32
C GLN A 471 5.00 32.93 -10.45
N GLU A 472 6.20 33.30 -10.88
CA GLU A 472 7.05 34.32 -10.24
C GLU A 472 6.80 35.73 -10.84
N GLY A 473 5.65 35.93 -11.51
CA GLY A 473 5.19 37.23 -12.01
C GLY A 473 5.87 37.73 -13.28
N GLN A 474 6.56 36.88 -14.05
CA GLN A 474 7.14 37.26 -15.33
C GLN A 474 6.13 37.14 -16.48
N ASP A 475 6.08 38.14 -17.36
CA ASP A 475 5.22 38.10 -18.56
C ASP A 475 5.80 37.14 -19.62
N THR A 476 5.33 35.89 -19.57
CA THR A 476 5.79 34.78 -20.41
C THR A 476 4.67 34.15 -21.23
N LEU A 477 3.43 34.66 -21.14
CA LEU A 477 2.23 34.01 -21.70
C LEU A 477 2.35 33.77 -23.22
N THR A 478 2.86 34.74 -23.98
CA THR A 478 3.12 34.59 -25.43
C THR A 478 4.06 33.43 -25.74
N ALA A 479 5.14 33.28 -24.97
CA ALA A 479 6.11 32.21 -25.15
C ALA A 479 5.53 30.85 -24.74
N ILE A 480 4.67 30.81 -23.72
CA ILE A 480 3.93 29.60 -23.32
C ILE A 480 3.00 29.15 -24.45
N LEU A 481 2.15 30.04 -24.96
CA LEU A 481 1.20 29.73 -26.04
C LEU A 481 1.91 29.26 -27.32
N ASP A 482 2.97 29.95 -27.73
CA ASP A 482 3.72 29.60 -28.93
C ASP A 482 4.47 28.26 -28.75
N THR A 483 4.97 27.95 -27.54
CA THR A 483 5.55 26.63 -27.20
C THR A 483 4.50 25.53 -27.17
N SER A 484 3.33 25.78 -26.59
CA SER A 484 2.18 24.87 -26.59
C SER A 484 1.70 24.53 -28.00
N MET A 485 1.76 25.50 -28.92
CA MET A 485 1.47 25.28 -30.33
C MET A 485 2.57 24.50 -31.06
N GLY A 486 3.83 24.62 -30.62
CA GLY A 486 4.91 23.72 -31.03
C GLY A 486 4.64 22.26 -30.66
N LEU A 487 4.25 22.01 -29.41
CA LEU A 487 3.87 20.68 -28.91
C LEU A 487 2.70 20.08 -29.71
N LEU A 488 1.62 20.86 -29.90
CA LEU A 488 0.47 20.46 -30.71
C LEU A 488 0.85 20.18 -32.19
N SER A 489 1.69 21.04 -32.78
CA SER A 489 2.14 20.87 -34.18
C SER A 489 2.97 19.60 -34.38
N GLY A 490 3.86 19.26 -33.44
CA GLY A 490 4.66 18.03 -33.50
C GLY A 490 3.80 16.77 -33.35
N MET A 491 2.79 16.80 -32.49
CA MET A 491 1.80 15.71 -32.37
C MET A 491 1.00 15.53 -33.68
N LEU A 492 0.52 16.62 -34.28
CA LEU A 492 -0.24 16.59 -35.54
C LEU A 492 0.58 16.04 -36.73
N ASP A 493 1.88 16.31 -36.78
CA ASP A 493 2.77 15.70 -37.78
C ASP A 493 2.88 14.17 -37.54
N LEU A 494 3.09 13.71 -36.30
CA LEU A 494 3.09 12.27 -35.99
C LEU A 494 1.80 11.57 -36.45
N MET A 495 0.63 12.16 -36.17
CA MET A 495 -0.68 11.63 -36.56
C MET A 495 -0.81 11.46 -38.08
N LYS A 496 -0.43 12.49 -38.84
CA LYS A 496 -0.40 12.48 -40.31
C LYS A 496 0.53 11.37 -40.85
N GLN A 497 1.67 11.16 -40.22
CA GLN A 497 2.64 10.14 -40.65
C GLN A 497 2.23 8.72 -40.19
N GLN A 498 1.40 8.57 -39.14
CA GLN A 498 0.78 7.27 -38.76
C GLN A 498 -0.28 6.80 -39.77
N GLU A 499 -1.00 7.71 -40.43
CA GLU A 499 -1.86 7.34 -41.55
C GLU A 499 -1.01 6.81 -42.73
N ARG A 500 0.12 7.48 -43.03
CA ARG A 500 1.07 7.14 -44.11
C ARG A 500 1.87 5.84 -43.87
N PHE A 501 2.36 5.62 -42.65
CA PHE A 501 3.27 4.51 -42.33
C PHE A 501 2.62 3.51 -41.36
N VAL A 502 2.25 2.35 -41.89
CA VAL A 502 1.57 1.27 -41.14
C VAL A 502 2.34 0.84 -39.88
N GLU A 503 3.69 0.86 -39.92
CA GLU A 503 4.51 0.44 -38.77
C GLU A 503 4.44 1.35 -37.53
N LEU A 504 3.83 2.53 -37.65
CA LEU A 504 3.68 3.52 -36.56
C LEU A 504 2.30 3.50 -35.87
N ARG A 505 1.32 2.78 -36.43
CA ARG A 505 -0.06 2.78 -35.94
C ARG A 505 -0.14 2.16 -34.55
N GLU A 506 -0.96 2.74 -33.67
CA GLU A 506 -1.24 2.26 -32.29
C GLU A 506 -0.04 2.22 -31.32
N ARG A 507 1.12 2.82 -31.66
CA ARG A 507 2.41 2.54 -30.98
C ARG A 507 3.05 3.66 -30.16
N PHE A 508 2.49 4.87 -30.18
CA PHE A 508 3.17 6.07 -29.64
C PHE A 508 2.27 6.98 -28.79
N THR A 509 1.16 6.48 -28.27
CA THR A 509 0.15 7.32 -27.61
C THR A 509 0.62 7.96 -26.30
N TRP A 510 1.69 7.46 -25.69
CA TRP A 510 2.39 8.15 -24.60
C TRP A 510 2.93 9.53 -25.01
N ILE A 511 3.28 9.74 -26.28
CA ILE A 511 3.69 11.06 -26.82
C ILE A 511 2.53 12.06 -26.77
N PHE A 512 1.30 11.58 -26.98
CA PHE A 512 0.08 12.38 -26.95
C PHE A 512 -0.26 12.75 -25.50
N LEU A 513 -0.27 11.76 -24.60
CA LEU A 513 -0.51 11.94 -23.17
C LEU A 513 0.49 12.92 -22.53
N PHE A 514 1.78 12.72 -22.77
CA PHE A 514 2.86 13.39 -22.05
C PHE A 514 3.26 14.76 -22.64
N TYR A 515 3.17 14.93 -23.97
CA TYR A 515 3.54 16.20 -24.63
C TYR A 515 2.33 16.93 -25.26
N GLY A 516 1.42 16.19 -25.88
CA GLY A 516 0.33 16.77 -26.69
C GLY A 516 -0.77 17.42 -25.86
N LEU A 517 -1.31 16.70 -24.87
CA LEU A 517 -2.47 17.16 -24.08
C LEU A 517 -2.19 18.42 -23.24
N PRO A 518 -1.04 18.57 -22.53
CA PRO A 518 -0.73 19.80 -21.80
C PRO A 518 -0.69 21.04 -22.71
N GLY A 519 -0.07 20.92 -23.90
CA GLY A 519 -0.04 22.00 -24.89
C GLY A 519 -1.42 22.32 -25.48
N ALA A 520 -2.15 21.29 -25.93
CA ALA A 520 -3.47 21.44 -26.53
C ALA A 520 -4.49 22.07 -25.56
N GLY A 521 -4.49 21.65 -24.30
CA GLY A 521 -5.41 22.18 -23.31
C GLY A 521 -5.04 23.56 -22.75
N THR A 522 -3.74 23.89 -22.69
CA THR A 522 -3.31 25.28 -22.41
C THR A 522 -3.85 26.22 -23.48
N LEU A 523 -3.67 25.87 -24.76
CA LEU A 523 -4.20 26.63 -25.89
C LEU A 523 -5.72 26.79 -25.84
N ALA A 524 -6.46 25.70 -25.60
CA ALA A 524 -7.91 25.74 -25.53
C ALA A 524 -8.43 26.60 -24.35
N THR A 525 -7.78 26.51 -23.19
CA THR A 525 -8.23 27.21 -21.98
C THR A 525 -7.91 28.70 -22.04
N GLU A 526 -6.73 29.10 -22.52
CA GLU A 526 -6.40 30.52 -22.69
C GLU A 526 -7.20 31.18 -23.83
N LEU A 527 -7.44 30.46 -24.94
CA LEU A 527 -8.33 30.92 -26.01
C LEU A 527 -9.76 31.15 -25.49
N HIS A 528 -10.26 30.25 -24.64
CA HIS A 528 -11.55 30.41 -23.97
C HIS A 528 -11.54 31.62 -23.03
N GLN A 529 -10.57 31.70 -22.10
CA GLN A 529 -10.38 32.82 -21.16
C GLN A 529 -10.33 34.20 -21.84
N HIS A 530 -9.59 34.33 -22.93
CA HIS A 530 -9.50 35.60 -23.66
C HIS A 530 -10.80 35.95 -24.39
N THR A 531 -11.51 34.95 -24.92
CA THR A 531 -12.85 35.13 -25.50
C THR A 531 -13.87 35.56 -24.44
N LEU A 532 -13.87 34.96 -23.24
CA LEU A 532 -14.71 35.38 -22.10
C LEU A 532 -14.45 36.84 -21.69
N LYS A 533 -13.19 37.27 -21.71
CA LYS A 533 -12.77 38.64 -21.32
C LYS A 533 -12.98 39.66 -22.45
N GLY A 534 -13.35 39.24 -23.67
CA GLY A 534 -13.43 40.10 -24.84
C GLY A 534 -12.06 40.65 -25.31
N LEU A 535 -10.97 39.98 -24.93
CA LEU A 535 -9.59 40.41 -25.20
C LEU A 535 -8.96 39.59 -26.35
N PRO A 536 -8.08 40.19 -27.17
CA PRO A 536 -7.26 39.41 -28.09
C PRO A 536 -6.33 38.45 -27.32
N LEU A 537 -6.08 37.27 -27.87
CA LEU A 537 -5.13 36.30 -27.31
C LEU A 537 -3.69 36.73 -27.63
N PRO A 538 -2.77 36.87 -26.65
CA PRO A 538 -1.40 37.33 -26.88
C PRO A 538 -0.51 36.17 -27.36
N THR A 539 -0.59 35.83 -28.64
CA THR A 539 0.23 34.80 -29.31
C THR A 539 0.70 35.33 -30.67
N SER A 540 1.82 34.82 -31.20
CA SER A 540 2.22 35.11 -32.58
C SER A 540 1.38 34.36 -33.63
N ILE A 541 0.45 33.49 -33.20
CA ILE A 541 -0.20 32.48 -34.03
C ILE A 541 -1.70 32.77 -34.18
N PRO A 542 -2.26 32.82 -35.40
CA PRO A 542 -3.68 33.15 -35.60
C PRO A 542 -4.63 32.18 -34.85
N CYS A 543 -5.59 32.72 -34.10
CA CYS A 543 -6.57 31.92 -33.36
C CYS A 543 -7.33 30.92 -34.23
N SER A 544 -7.59 31.25 -35.50
CA SER A 544 -8.21 30.34 -36.48
C SER A 544 -7.37 29.11 -36.80
N ARG A 545 -6.04 29.20 -36.71
CA ARG A 545 -5.14 28.05 -36.77
C ARG A 545 -5.23 27.22 -35.49
N ILE A 546 -5.19 27.86 -34.32
CA ILE A 546 -5.30 27.18 -33.01
C ILE A 546 -6.60 26.35 -32.95
N VAL A 547 -7.74 26.97 -33.28
CA VAL A 547 -9.06 26.31 -33.37
C VAL A 547 -9.00 25.07 -34.28
N ARG A 548 -8.56 25.24 -35.53
CA ARG A 548 -8.53 24.15 -36.53
C ARG A 548 -7.61 23.02 -36.10
N ASP A 549 -6.41 23.35 -35.63
CA ASP A 549 -5.38 22.38 -35.29
C ASP A 549 -5.77 21.60 -34.01
N LEU A 550 -6.52 22.23 -33.08
CA LEU A 550 -7.19 21.54 -31.96
C LEU A 550 -8.34 20.62 -32.43
N SER A 551 -9.20 21.06 -33.35
CA SER A 551 -10.28 20.22 -33.89
C SER A 551 -9.76 18.94 -34.55
N VAL A 552 -8.61 19.02 -35.25
CA VAL A 552 -7.95 17.84 -35.85
C VAL A 552 -7.40 16.90 -34.77
N ALA A 553 -6.87 17.44 -33.66
CA ALA A 553 -6.43 16.62 -32.53
C ALA A 553 -7.60 15.85 -31.89
N ILE A 554 -8.70 16.54 -31.57
CA ILE A 554 -9.90 15.93 -30.97
C ILE A 554 -10.47 14.84 -31.89
N SER A 555 -10.73 15.18 -33.15
CA SER A 555 -11.35 14.27 -34.13
C SER A 555 -10.52 13.01 -34.38
N TRP A 556 -9.19 13.10 -34.28
CA TRP A 556 -8.33 11.92 -34.35
C TRP A 556 -8.40 11.05 -33.09
N VAL A 557 -8.38 11.65 -31.89
CA VAL A 557 -8.46 10.91 -30.61
C VAL A 557 -9.76 10.15 -30.50
N GLU A 558 -10.88 10.74 -30.94
CA GLU A 558 -12.20 10.09 -30.97
C GLU A 558 -12.33 8.98 -32.03
N LYS A 559 -11.50 9.01 -33.07
CA LYS A 559 -11.50 8.05 -34.20
C LYS A 559 -10.66 6.79 -33.94
N GLN A 560 -9.78 6.79 -32.94
CA GLN A 560 -8.91 5.63 -32.64
C GLN A 560 -9.62 4.59 -31.78
N ASN A 561 -9.52 3.31 -32.18
CA ASN A 561 -9.88 2.16 -31.34
C ASN A 561 -8.77 1.91 -30.29
N LEU A 562 -8.65 2.82 -29.31
CA LEU A 562 -7.61 2.76 -28.29
C LEU A 562 -7.79 1.55 -27.35
N PRO A 563 -6.71 0.83 -26.97
CA PRO A 563 -6.78 -0.30 -26.03
C PRO A 563 -7.40 0.07 -24.68
N THR A 564 -8.01 -0.90 -24.01
CA THR A 564 -8.66 -0.73 -22.69
C THR A 564 -7.67 -0.71 -21.53
N ARG A 565 -6.84 0.34 -21.46
CA ARG A 565 -5.98 0.67 -20.31
C ARG A 565 -6.29 2.08 -19.78
N SER A 566 -5.90 2.36 -18.54
CA SER A 566 -6.13 3.64 -17.86
C SER A 566 -5.51 4.84 -18.59
N ASP A 567 -4.28 4.71 -19.09
CA ASP A 567 -3.56 5.75 -19.84
C ASP A 567 -4.28 6.17 -21.13
N TYR A 568 -4.92 5.22 -21.83
CA TYR A 568 -5.77 5.51 -22.99
C TYR A 568 -7.12 6.15 -22.61
N GLN A 569 -7.76 5.71 -21.53
CA GLN A 569 -9.03 6.30 -21.07
C GLN A 569 -8.84 7.75 -20.57
N LEU A 570 -7.71 8.04 -19.93
CA LEU A 570 -7.30 9.38 -19.53
C LEU A 570 -7.22 10.33 -20.75
N CYS A 571 -6.58 9.90 -21.84
CA CYS A 571 -6.50 10.68 -23.08
C CYS A 571 -7.90 11.03 -23.63
N LEU A 572 -8.83 10.08 -23.62
CA LEU A 572 -10.21 10.27 -24.08
C LEU A 572 -11.01 11.24 -23.19
N GLN A 573 -10.79 11.22 -21.87
CA GLN A 573 -11.45 12.14 -20.95
C GLN A 573 -10.95 13.59 -21.13
N ILE A 574 -9.63 13.78 -21.23
CA ILE A 574 -9.04 15.11 -21.44
C ILE A 574 -9.48 15.70 -22.79
N SER A 575 -9.46 14.90 -23.87
CA SER A 575 -9.90 15.34 -25.20
C SER A 575 -11.35 15.86 -25.21
N LYS A 576 -12.25 15.26 -24.42
CA LYS A 576 -13.64 15.70 -24.28
C LYS A 576 -13.78 17.06 -23.59
N VAL A 577 -12.89 17.42 -22.66
CA VAL A 577 -12.88 18.75 -22.03
C VAL A 577 -12.27 19.80 -22.96
N ILE A 578 -11.21 19.46 -23.69
CA ILE A 578 -10.65 20.33 -24.75
C ILE A 578 -11.72 20.63 -25.82
N SER A 579 -12.54 19.64 -26.23
CA SER A 579 -13.66 19.86 -27.15
C SER A 579 -14.68 20.85 -26.60
N ARG A 580 -15.15 20.68 -25.35
CA ARG A 580 -16.13 21.58 -24.72
C ARG A 580 -15.65 23.02 -24.64
N LEU A 581 -14.40 23.24 -24.24
CA LEU A 581 -13.79 24.57 -24.20
C LEU A 581 -13.76 25.21 -25.60
N LEU A 582 -13.50 24.42 -26.63
CA LEU A 582 -13.51 24.87 -28.02
C LEU A 582 -14.93 25.18 -28.52
N ASP A 583 -15.89 24.30 -28.25
CA ASP A 583 -17.30 24.44 -28.62
C ASP A 583 -17.93 25.68 -27.96
N ASP A 584 -17.74 25.88 -26.65
CA ASP A 584 -18.23 27.07 -25.94
C ASP A 584 -17.62 28.36 -26.50
N THR A 585 -16.33 28.34 -26.86
CA THR A 585 -15.62 29.48 -27.45
C THR A 585 -16.16 29.83 -28.84
N LEU A 586 -16.51 28.83 -29.64
CA LEU A 586 -17.13 29.03 -30.96
C LEU A 586 -18.59 29.50 -30.83
N ASN A 587 -19.35 28.92 -29.90
CA ASN A 587 -20.77 29.22 -29.69
C ASN A 587 -21.01 30.62 -29.09
N ARG A 588 -20.15 31.11 -28.19
CA ARG A 588 -20.19 32.50 -27.69
C ARG A 588 -19.78 33.53 -28.75
N GLY A 589 -19.15 33.06 -29.84
CA GLY A 589 -18.74 33.85 -30.99
C GLY A 589 -17.39 34.53 -30.77
N LEU A 590 -16.50 34.39 -31.77
CA LEU A 590 -15.26 35.16 -31.87
C LEU A 590 -15.58 36.61 -32.27
N VAL A 591 -16.07 37.41 -31.31
CA VAL A 591 -16.50 38.81 -31.53
C VAL A 591 -15.34 39.63 -32.12
N PRO A 592 -15.43 40.12 -33.36
CA PRO A 592 -14.37 40.92 -33.95
C PRO A 592 -14.31 42.29 -33.29
N ALA A 593 -13.13 42.69 -32.80
CA ALA A 593 -12.95 43.93 -32.07
C ALA A 593 -13.36 45.18 -32.89
N LYS A 594 -14.53 45.75 -32.59
CA LYS A 594 -14.94 47.08 -33.08
C LYS A 594 -15.69 47.90 -32.03
N ASN A 595 -15.09 49.06 -31.77
CA ASN A 595 -15.70 50.32 -31.34
C ASN A 595 -16.28 50.42 -29.92
N THR A 596 -15.52 51.14 -29.12
CA THR A 596 -15.88 51.84 -27.88
C THR A 596 -17.18 52.66 -27.97
N ASN A 597 -17.79 52.86 -26.79
CA ASN A 597 -18.78 53.87 -26.39
C ASN A 597 -20.28 53.50 -26.38
N SER A 598 -20.88 53.71 -25.20
CA SER A 598 -22.32 53.82 -24.90
C SER A 598 -23.13 52.50 -24.95
N GLN A 599 -24.15 52.24 -24.10
CA GLN A 599 -24.78 53.03 -23.03
C GLN A 599 -24.94 52.20 -21.73
N LEU A 600 -25.28 52.85 -20.61
CA LEU A 600 -25.90 52.19 -19.45
C LEU A 600 -27.42 52.08 -19.68
N GLU A 601 -28.04 51.00 -19.21
CA GLU A 601 -29.23 50.97 -18.29
C GLU A 601 -30.18 49.77 -18.49
N LYS A 602 -30.85 49.40 -17.39
CA LYS A 602 -32.21 48.79 -17.26
C LYS A 602 -32.48 47.35 -17.74
N VAL A 603 -32.52 46.47 -16.73
CA VAL A 603 -33.50 45.37 -16.51
C VAL A 603 -34.91 46.03 -16.33
N PRO A 604 -36.07 45.48 -16.79
CA PRO A 604 -36.54 44.14 -16.39
C PRO A 604 -37.47 43.32 -17.32
N GLN A 605 -37.83 42.15 -16.78
CA GLN A 605 -39.12 41.43 -16.84
C GLN A 605 -39.32 40.23 -17.79
N GLU A 606 -40.22 39.36 -17.32
CA GLU A 606 -40.46 37.98 -17.79
C GLU A 606 -41.55 37.93 -18.87
N GLN A 607 -41.54 36.90 -19.74
CA GLN A 607 -42.80 36.27 -20.18
C GLN A 607 -42.65 34.89 -20.87
N GLN A 608 -43.57 34.00 -20.47
CA GLN A 608 -44.24 32.93 -21.25
C GLN A 608 -43.45 31.80 -21.92
N VAL A 609 -43.67 30.60 -21.38
CA VAL A 609 -43.71 29.31 -22.10
C VAL A 609 -45.00 29.21 -22.93
N PRO A 610 -44.96 28.56 -24.10
CA PRO A 610 -46.05 27.67 -24.52
C PRO A 610 -45.58 26.21 -24.66
N GLU A 611 -46.49 25.26 -24.39
CA GLU A 611 -46.23 23.83 -24.41
C GLU A 611 -46.35 23.22 -25.82
N GLY A 612 -45.73 22.04 -26.02
CA GLY A 612 -46.23 21.03 -26.94
C GLY A 612 -45.28 20.55 -28.05
N PHE A 613 -44.63 19.40 -27.82
CA PHE A 613 -44.78 18.22 -28.70
C PHE A 613 -44.16 16.97 -28.04
N HIS A 614 -44.94 15.90 -27.88
CA HIS A 614 -44.45 14.58 -27.44
C HIS A 614 -44.19 13.66 -28.64
N ILE A 615 -42.99 13.08 -28.74
CA ILE A 615 -42.75 11.81 -29.44
C ILE A 615 -41.72 11.01 -28.62
N ASP A 616 -42.11 9.84 -28.14
CA ASP A 616 -41.19 8.90 -27.48
C ASP A 616 -40.32 8.14 -28.50
N ARG A 617 -39.01 8.04 -28.22
CA ARG A 617 -38.22 6.80 -28.44
C ARG A 617 -36.81 6.82 -27.84
N SER A 618 -36.68 6.15 -26.70
CA SER A 618 -35.55 5.27 -26.32
C SER A 618 -34.15 5.59 -26.87
N SER A 619 -33.30 6.20 -26.04
CA SER A 619 -31.83 6.08 -26.12
C SER A 619 -31.23 6.09 -24.71
N ASN A 620 -30.01 5.55 -24.55
CA ASN A 620 -29.45 5.24 -23.23
C ASN A 620 -29.03 6.50 -22.44
N SER A 621 -29.54 6.65 -21.22
CA SER A 621 -29.19 7.75 -20.32
C SER A 621 -27.87 7.49 -19.57
N SER A 622 -26.73 7.75 -20.23
CA SER A 622 -25.40 7.72 -19.59
C SER A 622 -24.57 9.00 -19.82
N ASP A 623 -25.20 10.12 -20.20
CA ASP A 623 -24.52 11.40 -20.40
C ASP A 623 -25.19 12.54 -19.62
N LYS A 624 -24.70 12.76 -18.40
CA LYS A 624 -24.95 13.94 -17.55
C LYS A 624 -23.69 14.25 -16.76
N SER A 625 -22.72 14.89 -17.41
CA SER A 625 -21.53 15.44 -16.75
C SER A 625 -21.79 16.84 -16.18
N GLN A 626 -21.05 17.23 -15.15
CA GLN A 626 -21.16 18.54 -14.51
C GLN A 626 -20.63 19.68 -15.41
N PRO A 627 -21.15 20.92 -15.27
CA PRO A 627 -20.58 22.10 -15.92
C PRO A 627 -19.21 22.46 -15.32
N LEU A 628 -18.34 23.05 -16.12
CA LEU A 628 -17.04 23.58 -15.67
C LEU A 628 -17.25 24.86 -14.82
N PRO A 629 -16.44 25.08 -13.76
CA PRO A 629 -16.51 26.31 -12.97
C PRO A 629 -15.84 27.48 -13.72
N GLU A 630 -16.54 28.59 -13.94
CA GLU A 630 -15.91 29.83 -14.40
C GLU A 630 -15.32 30.61 -13.20
N PRO A 631 -14.09 31.17 -13.29
CA PRO A 631 -13.14 31.06 -14.40
C PRO A 631 -12.23 29.81 -14.27
N PHE A 632 -12.22 28.96 -15.29
CA PHE A 632 -11.30 27.81 -15.40
C PHE A 632 -10.01 28.28 -16.10
N THR A 633 -8.88 28.35 -15.39
CA THR A 633 -7.59 28.82 -15.95
C THR A 633 -6.78 27.68 -16.57
N SER A 634 -5.75 28.00 -17.38
CA SER A 634 -4.80 26.99 -17.84
C SER A 634 -4.06 26.30 -16.69
N GLU A 635 -3.87 26.99 -15.57
CA GLU A 635 -3.33 26.40 -14.34
C GLU A 635 -4.34 25.42 -13.71
N ASP A 636 -5.62 25.79 -13.59
CA ASP A 636 -6.67 24.87 -13.11
C ASP A 636 -6.83 23.65 -14.03
N PHE A 637 -6.75 23.83 -15.36
CA PHE A 637 -6.83 22.73 -16.32
C PHE A 637 -5.63 21.78 -16.21
N LEU A 638 -4.42 22.30 -16.00
CA LEU A 638 -3.23 21.46 -15.85
C LEU A 638 -3.24 20.76 -14.49
N ASN A 639 -3.51 21.48 -13.40
CA ASN A 639 -3.74 20.87 -12.08
C ASN A 639 -4.86 19.82 -12.13
N TRP A 640 -5.88 20.00 -12.97
CA TRP A 640 -6.94 19.01 -13.23
C TRP A 640 -6.50 17.83 -14.11
N ILE A 641 -5.55 18.00 -15.04
CA ILE A 641 -4.85 16.88 -15.71
C ILE A 641 -4.01 16.09 -14.70
N ASP A 642 -3.33 16.78 -13.80
CA ASP A 642 -2.41 16.19 -12.84
C ASP A 642 -3.19 15.47 -11.71
N ASP A 643 -4.31 16.06 -11.25
CA ASP A 643 -5.36 15.37 -10.49
C ASP A 643 -5.97 14.21 -11.30
N LEU A 644 -6.17 14.33 -12.62
CA LEU A 644 -6.69 13.24 -13.44
C LEU A 644 -5.72 12.05 -13.57
N GLY A 645 -4.41 12.30 -13.59
CA GLY A 645 -3.38 11.27 -13.41
C GLY A 645 -3.46 10.56 -12.04
N GLN A 646 -4.12 11.20 -11.07
CA GLN A 646 -4.38 10.70 -9.71
C GLN A 646 -5.84 10.23 -9.50
N LEU A 647 -6.74 10.41 -10.49
CA LEU A 647 -8.19 10.14 -10.37
C LEU A 647 -8.55 8.67 -10.66
N ASP A 648 -8.16 7.80 -9.75
CA ASP A 648 -8.91 6.56 -9.46
C ASP A 648 -9.81 6.76 -8.20
N ARG A 649 -10.34 7.99 -8.03
CA ARG A 649 -11.08 8.45 -6.83
C ARG A 649 -12.34 9.26 -7.18
N PRO A 650 -13.56 8.82 -6.84
CA PRO A 650 -14.77 9.60 -7.14
C PRO A 650 -15.02 10.70 -6.09
N THR A 651 -14.99 11.97 -6.52
CA THR A 651 -15.51 13.11 -5.75
C THR A 651 -17.02 13.30 -6.00
N ARG A 652 -17.75 13.81 -4.99
CA ARG A 652 -19.20 14.04 -5.09
C ARG A 652 -19.60 15.31 -4.34
N THR A 653 -19.85 16.38 -5.09
CA THR A 653 -20.30 17.68 -4.57
C THR A 653 -21.79 17.67 -4.24
N VAL A 654 -22.18 18.43 -3.20
CA VAL A 654 -23.57 18.60 -2.74
C VAL A 654 -23.88 20.11 -2.70
N PRO A 655 -25.02 20.58 -3.24
CA PRO A 655 -25.31 22.01 -3.34
C PRO A 655 -25.81 22.63 -2.02
N HIS A 656 -25.55 23.93 -1.84
CA HIS A 656 -26.14 24.72 -0.76
C HIS A 656 -27.65 24.93 -0.96
N ALA A 657 -28.43 24.79 0.12
CA ALA A 657 -29.78 25.34 0.26
C ALA A 657 -29.77 26.51 1.26
N LYS A 658 -30.68 27.47 1.08
CA LYS A 658 -30.74 28.73 1.86
C LYS A 658 -31.61 28.61 3.11
N SER A 659 -31.42 29.56 4.02
CA SER A 659 -32.15 29.72 5.29
C SER A 659 -33.65 29.97 5.15
N THR A 660 -34.42 29.40 6.06
CA THR A 660 -35.72 29.92 6.53
C THR A 660 -35.72 30.02 8.07
N GLY A 661 -36.59 30.87 8.62
CA GLY A 661 -36.60 31.24 10.04
C GLY A 661 -37.26 30.22 10.99
N PRO A 662 -37.26 30.51 12.31
CA PRO A 662 -37.68 29.57 13.36
C PRO A 662 -39.21 29.44 13.50
N VAL A 663 -39.63 28.36 14.16
CA VAL A 663 -40.95 28.19 14.76
C VAL A 663 -40.73 27.70 16.19
N ASP A 664 -41.15 28.49 17.18
CA ASP A 664 -41.08 28.14 18.60
C ASP A 664 -42.17 27.13 19.00
N VAL A 665 -41.80 26.07 19.72
CA VAL A 665 -42.72 25.27 20.57
C VAL A 665 -41.96 24.81 21.82
N ASP A 666 -42.49 25.13 23.00
CA ASP A 666 -41.86 24.86 24.30
C ASP A 666 -41.80 23.37 24.70
N PRO A 667 -40.71 22.87 25.31
CA PRO A 667 -40.51 21.46 25.63
C PRO A 667 -41.01 21.07 27.03
N VAL A 668 -42.33 20.96 27.24
CA VAL A 668 -42.89 20.48 28.54
C VAL A 668 -43.97 19.40 28.37
N ARG A 669 -43.54 18.12 28.29
CA ARG A 669 -44.16 16.90 28.89
C ARG A 669 -43.63 15.59 28.27
N LEU A 670 -42.65 14.94 28.89
CA LEU A 670 -42.58 13.46 28.92
C LEU A 670 -41.74 12.87 30.08
N CYS A 671 -41.75 13.51 31.25
CA CYS A 671 -40.99 13.06 32.43
C CYS A 671 -41.85 12.32 33.47
N THR A 672 -42.53 11.23 33.09
CA THR A 672 -43.18 10.30 34.04
C THR A 672 -43.36 8.89 33.46
N ALA A 673 -42.39 8.01 33.68
CA ALA A 673 -42.59 6.56 33.83
C ALA A 673 -41.31 5.89 34.38
N LEU A 674 -41.47 5.01 35.38
CA LEU A 674 -40.44 4.16 36.04
C LEU A 674 -39.57 4.82 37.12
N ALA A 675 -40.08 4.79 38.35
CA ALA A 675 -39.31 4.93 39.58
C ALA A 675 -39.58 3.71 40.49
N ILE A 676 -38.54 2.96 40.86
CA ILE A 676 -38.58 1.92 41.89
C ILE A 676 -37.27 2.01 42.71
N PHE A 677 -37.42 2.54 43.93
CA PHE A 677 -36.67 2.38 45.20
C PHE A 677 -35.26 1.71 45.28
N PRO A 678 -34.45 1.98 46.35
CA PRO A 678 -34.75 2.79 47.55
C PRO A 678 -33.71 3.88 47.90
N ASP A 679 -34.09 4.77 48.83
CA ASP A 679 -33.20 5.77 49.41
C ASP A 679 -32.04 5.18 50.23
N SER A 680 -30.82 5.47 49.81
CA SER A 680 -29.66 5.56 50.71
C SER A 680 -28.66 6.58 50.15
N VAL A 681 -28.93 7.86 50.41
CA VAL A 681 -28.05 8.96 49.98
C VAL A 681 -26.76 8.95 50.79
N MET A 682 -25.81 8.11 50.36
CA MET A 682 -24.41 8.24 50.76
C MET A 682 -23.90 9.64 50.37
N PRO A 683 -22.96 10.24 51.14
CA PRO A 683 -22.38 11.52 50.79
C PRO A 683 -21.64 11.40 49.46
N VAL A 684 -22.27 11.87 48.38
CA VAL A 684 -21.71 11.84 47.04
C VAL A 684 -20.41 12.64 47.04
N ASP A 685 -19.28 11.98 46.77
CA ASP A 685 -18.01 12.67 46.59
C ASP A 685 -18.16 13.66 45.42
N ARG A 686 -18.05 14.94 45.73
CA ARG A 686 -18.15 16.03 44.76
C ARG A 686 -17.12 15.89 43.64
N ARG A 687 -15.95 15.28 43.92
CA ARG A 687 -14.91 15.02 42.93
C ARG A 687 -15.29 13.86 42.00
N GLN A 688 -15.73 12.73 42.54
CA GLN A 688 -16.28 11.63 41.73
C GLN A 688 -17.45 12.11 40.85
N ALA A 689 -18.42 12.84 41.42
CA ALA A 689 -19.55 13.39 40.68
C ALA A 689 -19.11 14.34 39.55
N ALA A 690 -18.17 15.27 39.82
CA ALA A 690 -17.64 16.17 38.80
C ALA A 690 -16.94 15.42 37.65
N VAL A 691 -16.17 14.37 37.96
CA VAL A 691 -15.52 13.51 36.94
C VAL A 691 -16.56 12.78 36.10
N PHE A 692 -17.58 12.18 36.72
CA PHE A 692 -18.60 11.39 36.03
C PHE A 692 -19.51 12.28 35.18
N VAL A 693 -20.01 13.40 35.72
CA VAL A 693 -20.82 14.38 35.00
C VAL A 693 -20.02 15.03 33.87
N GLY A 694 -18.75 15.39 34.09
CA GLY A 694 -17.88 15.95 33.05
C GLY A 694 -17.64 14.97 31.90
N ALA A 695 -17.36 13.69 32.20
CA ALA A 695 -17.14 12.66 31.19
C ALA A 695 -18.40 12.32 30.37
N PHE A 696 -19.57 12.38 31.01
CA PHE A 696 -20.88 12.16 30.38
C PHE A 696 -21.29 13.37 29.52
N ALA A 697 -21.16 14.58 30.06
CA ALA A 697 -21.42 15.82 29.34
C ALA A 697 -20.50 15.96 28.11
N LEU A 698 -19.22 15.55 28.20
CA LEU A 698 -18.30 15.53 27.06
C LEU A 698 -18.79 14.58 25.94
N ARG A 699 -19.29 13.39 26.27
CA ARG A 699 -19.83 12.44 25.28
C ARG A 699 -21.07 13.00 24.59
N LEU A 700 -21.98 13.64 25.33
CA LEU A 700 -23.16 14.31 24.76
C LEU A 700 -22.78 15.55 23.94
N LEU A 701 -21.82 16.36 24.40
CA LEU A 701 -21.35 17.54 23.68
C LEU A 701 -20.72 17.16 22.33
N LEU A 702 -19.90 16.10 22.30
CA LEU A 702 -19.31 15.59 21.05
C LEU A 702 -20.38 15.05 20.08
N LEU A 703 -21.44 14.40 20.60
CA LEU A 703 -22.58 13.97 19.78
C LEU A 703 -23.35 15.15 19.17
N VAL A 704 -23.60 16.21 19.96
CA VAL A 704 -24.36 17.39 19.52
C VAL A 704 -23.55 18.28 18.56
N LEU A 705 -22.27 18.49 18.83
CA LEU A 705 -21.38 19.27 17.95
C LEU A 705 -21.03 18.53 16.66
N PHE A 706 -20.95 17.20 16.68
CA PHE A 706 -20.59 16.38 15.52
C PHE A 706 -21.53 15.18 15.33
N PRO A 707 -22.79 15.39 14.87
CA PRO A 707 -23.79 14.32 14.75
C PRO A 707 -23.38 13.14 13.84
N SER A 708 -22.47 13.36 12.89
CA SER A 708 -21.92 12.32 12.00
C SER A 708 -20.76 11.52 12.61
N LEU A 709 -20.20 11.96 13.74
CA LEU A 709 -19.04 11.34 14.38
C LEU A 709 -19.27 9.87 14.80
N PRO A 710 -20.45 9.47 15.35
CA PRO A 710 -20.73 8.07 15.64
C PRO A 710 -20.67 7.17 14.40
N ASP A 711 -21.25 7.58 13.28
CA ASP A 711 -21.31 6.77 12.05
C ASP A 711 -19.98 6.71 11.32
N LEU A 712 -19.17 7.78 11.41
CA LEU A 712 -17.77 7.81 11.01
C LEU A 712 -16.94 6.82 11.83
N LEU A 713 -16.99 6.91 13.16
CA LEU A 713 -16.23 6.02 14.06
C LEU A 713 -16.66 4.56 13.95
N THR A 714 -17.97 4.29 13.79
CA THR A 714 -18.49 2.94 13.53
C THR A 714 -17.98 2.37 12.19
N GLY A 715 -17.55 3.23 11.26
CA GLY A 715 -16.91 2.86 9.98
C GLY A 715 -15.38 2.74 10.03
N ARG A 716 -14.73 2.98 11.17
CA ARG A 716 -13.27 2.90 11.35
C ARG A 716 -12.85 1.51 11.85
N VAL A 717 -11.96 0.86 11.12
CA VAL A 717 -11.45 -0.50 11.42
C VAL A 717 -10.69 -0.58 12.73
N GLU A 718 -10.19 0.55 13.21
CA GLU A 718 -9.51 0.73 14.49
C GLU A 718 -10.49 0.59 15.67
N VAL A 719 -11.78 0.90 15.45
CA VAL A 719 -12.85 0.94 16.47
C VAL A 719 -13.82 -0.24 16.33
N SER A 720 -14.03 -0.70 15.10
CA SER A 720 -15.17 -1.52 14.66
C SER A 720 -14.64 -2.74 13.88
N THR A 721 -14.60 -3.90 14.52
CA THR A 721 -14.11 -5.15 13.92
C THR A 721 -15.28 -6.07 13.53
N PRO A 722 -15.07 -7.12 12.70
CA PRO A 722 -16.13 -8.07 12.34
C PRO A 722 -16.92 -8.65 13.53
N VAL A 723 -16.26 -8.78 14.69
CA VAL A 723 -16.85 -9.32 15.93
C VAL A 723 -17.31 -8.27 16.94
N SER A 724 -17.16 -6.96 16.67
CA SER A 724 -17.57 -5.87 17.58
C SER A 724 -18.41 -4.76 16.93
N SER A 725 -18.64 -4.81 15.63
CA SER A 725 -19.23 -3.70 14.86
C SER A 725 -20.72 -3.47 15.15
N PHE A 726 -21.08 -2.22 15.46
CA PHE A 726 -22.48 -1.81 15.63
C PHE A 726 -23.31 -1.95 14.34
N LYS A 727 -22.72 -1.69 13.16
CA LYS A 727 -23.43 -1.84 11.86
C LYS A 727 -23.81 -3.31 11.60
N ARG A 728 -22.92 -4.26 11.94
CA ARG A 728 -23.22 -5.70 11.86
C ARG A 728 -24.27 -6.13 12.90
N LEU A 729 -24.28 -5.52 14.09
CA LEU A 729 -25.33 -5.73 15.09
C LEU A 729 -26.70 -5.21 14.60
N GLN A 730 -26.76 -4.05 13.95
CA GLN A 730 -28.02 -3.52 13.39
C GLN A 730 -28.60 -4.42 12.29
N GLU A 731 -27.76 -4.99 11.41
CA GLU A 731 -28.20 -5.98 10.41
C GLU A 731 -28.73 -7.25 11.09
N GLY A 732 -28.00 -7.79 12.10
CA GLY A 732 -28.48 -8.94 12.89
C GLY A 732 -29.79 -8.67 13.64
N LEU A 733 -29.99 -7.44 14.13
CA LEU A 733 -31.23 -6.99 14.79
C LEU A 733 -32.39 -6.84 13.78
N PHE A 734 -32.10 -6.36 12.56
CA PHE A 734 -33.09 -6.24 11.48
C PHE A 734 -33.63 -7.61 11.03
N LEU A 735 -32.78 -8.63 11.00
CA LEU A 735 -33.16 -10.03 10.76
C LEU A 735 -33.92 -10.62 11.95
N TYR A 736 -33.40 -10.46 13.17
CA TYR A 736 -34.02 -10.94 14.41
C TYR A 736 -35.46 -10.43 14.59
N THR A 737 -35.69 -9.13 14.40
CA THR A 737 -37.02 -8.51 14.50
C THR A 737 -38.01 -8.97 13.43
N ARG A 738 -37.55 -9.67 12.39
CA ARG A 738 -38.36 -10.28 11.31
C ARG A 738 -38.48 -11.80 11.44
N ASN A 739 -38.04 -12.39 12.55
CA ASN A 739 -37.98 -13.84 12.78
C ASN A 739 -37.14 -14.62 11.74
N VAL A 740 -36.13 -13.96 11.15
CA VAL A 740 -35.10 -14.60 10.32
C VAL A 740 -33.88 -14.87 11.19
N SER A 741 -33.12 -15.96 10.94
CA SER A 741 -31.91 -16.19 11.74
C SER A 741 -30.91 -15.05 11.52
N PRO A 742 -30.41 -14.41 12.59
CA PRO A 742 -29.40 -13.34 12.47
C PRO A 742 -28.14 -13.75 11.71
N TYR A 743 -27.88 -15.07 11.63
CA TYR A 743 -26.68 -15.65 11.05
C TYR A 743 -26.84 -16.05 9.57
N ASP A 744 -28.06 -16.11 9.02
CA ASP A 744 -28.31 -16.52 7.64
C ASP A 744 -27.66 -15.57 6.62
N GLY A 745 -27.58 -14.28 6.94
CA GLY A 745 -26.95 -13.27 6.09
C GLY A 745 -25.42 -13.31 6.07
N GLY A 746 -24.76 -14.08 6.94
CA GLY A 746 -23.29 -14.21 6.99
C GLY A 746 -22.54 -12.94 7.42
N VAL A 747 -23.23 -11.94 7.97
CA VAL A 747 -22.67 -10.62 8.37
C VAL A 747 -22.48 -10.50 9.89
N PHE A 748 -23.38 -11.11 10.68
CA PHE A 748 -23.42 -11.00 12.13
C PHE A 748 -22.69 -12.16 12.80
N HIS A 749 -21.76 -11.85 13.71
CA HIS A 749 -20.86 -12.82 14.38
C HIS A 749 -20.71 -12.54 15.88
N GLN A 750 -21.76 -11.99 16.50
CA GLN A 750 -21.77 -11.57 17.91
C GLN A 750 -22.76 -12.41 18.72
N ALA A 751 -22.59 -12.45 20.04
CA ALA A 751 -23.34 -13.35 20.90
C ALA A 751 -24.85 -13.02 20.94
N PRO A 752 -25.77 -14.01 20.83
CA PRO A 752 -27.22 -13.77 20.70
C PRO A 752 -27.87 -12.86 21.73
N LEU A 753 -27.40 -12.84 22.98
CA LEU A 753 -27.97 -12.01 24.05
C LEU A 753 -27.90 -10.50 23.78
N LEU A 754 -27.03 -10.04 22.87
CA LEU A 754 -27.02 -8.63 22.46
C LEU A 754 -28.28 -8.24 21.68
N LEU A 755 -28.90 -9.17 20.94
CA LEU A 755 -30.07 -8.88 20.10
C LEU A 755 -31.30 -8.42 20.91
N PRO A 756 -31.79 -9.15 21.93
CA PRO A 756 -32.91 -8.67 22.74
C PRO A 756 -32.56 -7.42 23.56
N ILE A 757 -31.30 -7.23 23.97
CA ILE A 757 -30.87 -6.01 24.68
C ILE A 757 -31.01 -4.78 23.77
N PHE A 758 -30.58 -4.88 22.51
CA PHE A 758 -30.69 -3.77 21.56
C PHE A 758 -32.08 -3.66 20.90
N ALA A 759 -32.91 -4.70 20.92
CA ALA A 759 -34.33 -4.64 20.53
C ALA A 759 -35.19 -3.80 21.50
N LEU A 760 -34.72 -3.58 22.73
CA LEU A 760 -35.36 -2.69 23.71
C LEU A 760 -34.99 -1.20 23.52
N LEU A 761 -34.07 -0.89 22.60
CA LEU A 761 -33.69 0.48 22.26
C LEU A 761 -34.38 0.92 20.96
N PRO A 762 -34.79 2.20 20.82
CA PRO A 762 -35.32 2.71 19.57
C PRO A 762 -34.24 2.71 18.47
N ASN A 763 -34.66 2.78 17.19
CA ASN A 763 -33.73 2.70 16.07
C ASN A 763 -32.68 3.82 16.14
N ALA A 764 -31.42 3.45 16.28
CA ALA A 764 -30.30 4.38 16.45
C ALA A 764 -30.04 5.30 15.24
N ARG A 765 -30.70 5.07 14.09
CA ARG A 765 -30.72 6.01 12.94
C ARG A 765 -31.70 7.17 13.14
N GLU A 766 -32.86 6.90 13.71
CA GLU A 766 -33.92 7.90 13.99
C GLU A 766 -33.67 8.60 15.34
N PHE A 767 -33.29 7.82 16.35
CA PHE A 767 -33.11 8.25 17.73
C PHE A 767 -31.70 7.88 18.23
N PRO A 768 -30.65 8.62 17.83
CA PRO A 768 -29.26 8.31 18.23
C PRO A 768 -28.98 8.57 19.72
N VAL A 769 -29.73 9.48 20.36
CA VAL A 769 -29.49 9.92 21.74
C VAL A 769 -29.67 8.79 22.77
N PRO A 770 -30.77 7.99 22.79
CA PRO A 770 -30.89 6.81 23.66
C PRO A 770 -29.71 5.83 23.57
N THR A 771 -29.20 5.55 22.37
CA THR A 771 -28.03 4.67 22.20
C THR A 771 -26.76 5.31 22.76
N ALA A 772 -26.55 6.60 22.53
CA ALA A 772 -25.38 7.32 23.07
C ALA A 772 -25.42 7.44 24.61
N LEU A 773 -26.60 7.66 25.19
CA LEU A 773 -26.83 7.63 26.64
C LEU A 773 -26.49 6.25 27.23
N PHE A 774 -26.93 5.17 26.58
CA PHE A 774 -26.66 3.80 27.00
C PHE A 774 -25.16 3.47 27.02
N TYR A 775 -24.43 3.72 25.93
CA TYR A 775 -22.97 3.54 25.91
C TYR A 775 -22.23 4.43 26.92
N SER A 776 -22.67 5.70 27.07
CA SER A 776 -22.09 6.62 28.07
C SER A 776 -22.30 6.13 29.51
N LEU A 777 -23.46 5.55 29.82
CA LEU A 777 -23.75 4.98 31.14
C LEU A 777 -22.89 3.74 31.43
N ILE A 778 -22.65 2.89 30.42
CA ILE A 778 -21.79 1.71 30.56
C ILE A 778 -20.32 2.12 30.83
N ASP A 779 -19.84 3.21 30.21
CA ASP A 779 -18.55 3.80 30.55
C ASP A 779 -18.46 4.28 32.01
N LEU A 780 -19.51 4.91 32.56
CA LEU A 780 -19.56 5.29 33.98
C LEU A 780 -19.59 4.06 34.91
N ILE A 781 -20.29 2.99 34.51
CA ILE A 781 -20.33 1.69 35.20
C ILE A 781 -18.93 1.04 35.22
N ASN A 782 -18.22 1.07 34.10
CA ASN A 782 -16.82 0.60 33.98
C ASN A 782 -15.87 1.43 34.86
N ALA A 783 -16.03 2.75 34.86
CA ALA A 783 -15.26 3.66 35.71
C ALA A 783 -15.48 3.38 37.20
N ASN A 784 -16.72 3.11 37.62
CA ASN A 784 -17.03 2.76 39.00
C ASN A 784 -16.40 1.41 39.42
N ALA A 785 -16.37 0.42 38.52
CA ALA A 785 -15.63 -0.83 38.78
C ALA A 785 -14.12 -0.58 38.95
N LEU A 786 -13.52 0.34 38.18
CA LEU A 786 -12.12 0.74 38.32
C LEU A 786 -11.81 1.47 39.64
N ILE A 787 -12.75 2.27 40.17
CA ILE A 787 -12.64 2.84 41.52
C ILE A 787 -12.50 1.72 42.55
N THR A 788 -13.41 0.74 42.54
CA THR A 788 -13.37 -0.41 43.46
C THR A 788 -12.07 -1.22 43.33
N ILE A 789 -11.54 -1.40 42.11
CA ILE A 789 -10.26 -2.10 41.88
C ILE A 789 -9.09 -1.32 42.50
N SER A 790 -9.02 -0.01 42.25
CA SER A 790 -7.98 0.88 42.79
C SER A 790 -8.01 0.97 44.31
N ASP A 791 -9.18 1.26 44.89
CA ASP A 791 -9.31 1.54 46.31
C ASP A 791 -9.25 0.26 47.17
N SER A 792 -9.39 -0.93 46.56
CA SER A 792 -8.97 -2.19 47.19
C SER A 792 -7.47 -2.24 47.56
N GLY A 793 -6.65 -1.36 46.99
CA GLY A 793 -5.21 -1.18 47.31
C GLY A 793 -4.30 -2.30 46.81
N GLN A 794 -4.85 -3.37 46.24
CA GLN A 794 -4.12 -4.63 46.03
C GLN A 794 -3.47 -4.79 44.64
N ALA A 795 -3.49 -3.74 43.82
CA ALA A 795 -2.45 -3.55 42.81
C ALA A 795 -1.08 -3.23 43.46
N VAL A 796 -1.07 -2.86 44.75
CA VAL A 796 0.10 -2.29 45.45
C VAL A 796 0.47 -3.10 46.70
N SER A 797 -0.49 -3.75 47.38
CA SER A 797 -0.22 -4.68 48.48
C SER A 797 -1.25 -5.80 48.52
N GLY A 798 -0.81 -7.00 48.14
CA GLY A 798 -1.60 -8.23 48.18
C GLY A 798 -1.23 -9.15 49.34
N ARG A 799 -1.67 -10.40 49.26
CA ARG A 799 -1.36 -11.43 50.27
C ARG A 799 0.11 -11.88 50.28
N LEU A 800 0.74 -11.93 49.11
CA LEU A 800 2.05 -12.57 48.89
C LEU A 800 3.17 -11.56 48.51
N PHE A 801 2.82 -10.28 48.38
CA PHE A 801 3.69 -9.19 47.95
C PHE A 801 3.16 -7.84 48.44
N SER A 802 4.07 -6.91 48.77
CA SER A 802 3.76 -5.53 49.13
C SER A 802 4.86 -4.64 48.56
N ALA A 803 4.51 -3.80 47.58
CA ALA A 803 5.46 -3.02 46.80
C ALA A 803 6.27 -2.05 47.66
N LEU A 804 7.55 -1.84 47.32
CA LEU A 804 8.42 -0.91 48.06
C LEU A 804 7.90 0.54 47.96
N ARG A 805 7.41 0.91 46.79
CA ARG A 805 6.91 2.25 46.45
C ARG A 805 5.42 2.43 46.76
N LYS A 806 4.84 1.66 47.69
CA LYS A 806 3.38 1.59 47.93
C LYS A 806 2.65 2.87 48.34
N HIS A 807 3.37 3.93 48.71
CA HIS A 807 2.80 5.26 48.93
C HIS A 807 2.56 6.04 47.62
N ILE A 808 3.24 5.67 46.53
CA ILE A 808 3.11 6.29 45.20
C ILE A 808 1.95 5.64 44.43
N LYS A 809 0.72 5.83 44.93
CA LYS A 809 -0.50 5.37 44.26
C LYS A 809 -1.38 6.56 43.83
N TRP A 810 -2.22 6.33 42.84
CA TRP A 810 -3.38 7.17 42.59
C TRP A 810 -4.60 6.59 43.33
N ASP A 811 -5.58 7.46 43.60
CA ASP A 811 -6.89 7.13 44.15
C ASP A 811 -7.86 6.66 43.04
N GLY A 812 -8.93 5.96 43.43
CA GLY A 812 -9.92 5.45 42.47
C GLY A 812 -10.51 6.50 41.55
N VAL A 813 -10.80 7.72 42.04
CA VAL A 813 -11.38 8.79 41.21
C VAL A 813 -10.39 9.29 40.16
N SER A 814 -9.10 9.35 40.47
CA SER A 814 -8.04 9.59 39.47
C SER A 814 -7.97 8.48 38.42
N VAL A 815 -8.03 7.20 38.83
CA VAL A 815 -8.01 6.05 37.90
C VAL A 815 -9.25 6.05 36.98
N ALA A 816 -10.43 6.36 37.54
CA ALA A 816 -11.66 6.55 36.77
C ALA A 816 -11.56 7.69 35.75
N ALA A 817 -10.97 8.83 36.12
CA ALA A 817 -10.73 9.94 35.19
C ALA A 817 -9.78 9.53 34.05
N TRP A 818 -8.69 8.80 34.35
CA TRP A 818 -7.77 8.26 33.34
C TRP A 818 -8.47 7.34 32.33
N PHE A 819 -9.46 6.55 32.76
CA PHE A 819 -10.26 5.74 31.83
C PHE A 819 -11.31 6.56 31.06
N LEU A 820 -12.06 7.43 31.75
CA LEU A 820 -13.21 8.14 31.19
C LEU A 820 -12.84 9.23 30.17
N PHE A 821 -11.67 9.85 30.33
CA PHE A 821 -11.14 10.87 29.42
C PHE A 821 -10.08 10.35 28.44
N ASN A 822 -9.79 9.04 28.44
CA ASN A 822 -8.95 8.42 27.43
C ASN A 822 -9.62 8.54 26.04
N PRO A 823 -8.95 9.10 25.01
CA PRO A 823 -9.53 9.28 23.67
C PRO A 823 -9.98 7.95 23.04
N PHE A 824 -9.31 6.83 23.36
CA PHE A 824 -9.71 5.51 22.86
C PHE A 824 -11.02 5.00 23.47
N THR A 825 -11.24 5.26 24.77
CA THR A 825 -12.52 4.98 25.44
C THR A 825 -13.64 5.82 24.83
N ILE A 826 -13.43 7.13 24.68
CA ILE A 826 -14.40 8.05 24.07
C ILE A 826 -14.73 7.62 22.63
N ALA A 827 -13.73 7.29 21.82
CA ALA A 827 -13.92 6.84 20.44
C ALA A 827 -14.65 5.48 20.35
N THR A 828 -14.40 4.57 21.30
CA THR A 828 -15.11 3.28 21.38
C THR A 828 -16.58 3.45 21.77
N CYS A 829 -16.85 4.33 22.74
CA CYS A 829 -18.20 4.70 23.18
C CYS A 829 -18.99 5.36 22.04
N LEU A 830 -18.44 6.39 21.39
CA LEU A 830 -19.10 7.08 20.27
C LEU A 830 -19.22 6.18 19.03
N GLY A 831 -18.24 5.31 18.78
CA GLY A 831 -18.29 4.26 17.74
C GLY A 831 -19.24 3.10 18.06
N ARG A 832 -19.89 3.08 19.24
CA ARG A 832 -20.88 2.08 19.67
C ARG A 832 -20.36 0.62 19.59
N SER A 833 -19.08 0.41 19.87
CA SER A 833 -18.43 -0.91 19.73
C SER A 833 -18.89 -1.86 20.84
N THR A 834 -19.35 -3.07 20.50
CA THR A 834 -19.88 -4.02 21.50
C THR A 834 -18.80 -4.64 22.39
N ALA A 835 -17.51 -4.41 22.09
CA ALA A 835 -16.37 -4.74 22.95
C ALA A 835 -16.48 -4.11 24.36
N VAL A 836 -17.23 -3.01 24.51
CA VAL A 836 -17.52 -2.37 25.81
C VAL A 836 -18.23 -3.33 26.77
N PHE A 837 -19.13 -4.21 26.30
CA PHE A 837 -19.82 -5.18 27.17
C PHE A 837 -18.87 -6.27 27.69
N THR A 838 -17.95 -6.73 26.86
CA THR A 838 -16.87 -7.66 27.25
C THR A 838 -15.94 -6.99 28.27
N THR A 839 -15.59 -5.72 28.04
CA THR A 839 -14.82 -4.88 28.98
C THR A 839 -15.54 -4.76 30.33
N THR A 840 -16.86 -4.53 30.34
CA THR A 840 -17.67 -4.52 31.56
C THR A 840 -17.64 -5.84 32.29
N GLY A 841 -17.79 -6.97 31.59
CA GLY A 841 -17.67 -8.29 32.20
C GLY A 841 -16.30 -8.53 32.86
N ILE A 842 -15.21 -8.12 32.21
CA ILE A 842 -13.85 -8.21 32.76
C ILE A 842 -13.67 -7.32 33.99
N LEU A 843 -14.08 -6.04 33.91
CA LEU A 843 -13.93 -5.10 35.02
C LEU A 843 -14.81 -5.46 36.22
N TYR A 844 -16.02 -6.00 36.00
CA TYR A 844 -16.84 -6.54 37.08
C TYR A 844 -16.29 -7.85 37.65
N ALA A 845 -15.69 -8.71 36.82
CA ALA A 845 -15.01 -9.90 37.31
C ALA A 845 -13.84 -9.53 38.24
N LEU A 846 -13.05 -8.52 37.87
CA LEU A 846 -11.98 -7.97 38.68
C LEU A 846 -12.51 -7.28 39.95
N SER A 847 -13.50 -6.40 39.83
CA SER A 847 -14.11 -5.66 40.96
C SER A 847 -14.69 -6.61 42.02
N ASN A 848 -15.41 -7.65 41.60
CA ASN A 848 -15.91 -8.68 42.51
C ASN A 848 -14.77 -9.54 43.10
N ALA A 849 -13.77 -9.90 42.30
CA ALA A 849 -12.61 -10.68 42.77
C ALA A 849 -11.80 -9.93 43.83
N VAL A 850 -11.52 -8.64 43.63
CA VAL A 850 -10.80 -7.81 44.62
C VAL A 850 -11.60 -7.62 45.91
N SER A 851 -12.93 -7.59 45.80
CA SER A 851 -13.87 -7.49 46.93
C SER A 851 -14.10 -8.83 47.63
N GLY A 852 -13.43 -9.91 47.21
CA GLY A 852 -13.56 -11.26 47.77
C GLY A 852 -14.82 -12.02 47.35
N ASN A 853 -15.72 -11.40 46.57
CA ASN A 853 -16.93 -12.03 46.03
C ASN A 853 -16.59 -12.91 44.81
N SER A 854 -15.95 -14.04 45.10
CA SER A 854 -15.46 -14.96 44.06
C SER A 854 -16.57 -15.64 43.24
N LEU A 855 -17.82 -15.67 43.72
CA LEU A 855 -18.94 -16.21 42.95
C LEU A 855 -19.32 -15.24 41.83
N ASN A 856 -19.61 -13.98 42.16
CA ASN A 856 -19.91 -12.96 41.14
C ASN A 856 -18.72 -12.73 40.22
N ALA A 857 -17.47 -12.86 40.70
CA ALA A 857 -16.29 -12.80 39.85
C ALA A 857 -16.30 -13.86 38.73
N MET A 858 -16.69 -15.10 39.04
CA MET A 858 -16.81 -16.16 38.03
C MET A 858 -18.02 -15.98 37.11
N LEU A 859 -19.14 -15.44 37.61
CA LEU A 859 -20.31 -15.13 36.77
C LEU A 859 -20.00 -14.00 35.77
N SER A 860 -19.37 -12.92 36.22
CA SER A 860 -18.94 -11.81 35.35
C SER A 860 -17.86 -12.24 34.36
N LEU A 861 -16.93 -13.12 34.75
CA LEU A 861 -15.96 -13.70 33.82
C LEU A 861 -16.64 -14.64 32.81
N GLY A 862 -17.62 -15.43 33.25
CA GLY A 862 -18.44 -16.28 32.37
C GLY A 862 -19.22 -15.46 31.34
N PHE A 863 -19.81 -14.34 31.75
CA PHE A 863 -20.45 -13.38 30.85
C PHE A 863 -19.46 -12.77 29.84
N ALA A 864 -18.28 -12.32 30.28
CA ALA A 864 -17.24 -11.84 29.37
C ALA A 864 -16.78 -12.91 28.37
N SER A 865 -16.62 -14.15 28.84
CA SER A 865 -16.18 -15.33 28.06
C SER A 865 -17.25 -15.85 27.10
N TYR A 866 -18.51 -15.54 27.37
CA TYR A 866 -19.65 -15.77 26.49
C TYR A 866 -19.73 -14.71 25.37
N LEU A 867 -19.42 -13.44 25.66
CA LEU A 867 -19.40 -12.39 24.64
C LEU A 867 -18.22 -12.52 23.67
N SER A 868 -17.08 -13.00 24.15
CA SER A 868 -15.90 -13.29 23.32
C SER A 868 -15.00 -14.31 24.03
N ILE A 869 -14.19 -15.10 23.32
CA ILE A 869 -13.49 -16.26 23.91
C ILE A 869 -12.27 -15.91 24.79
N TYR A 870 -11.62 -14.77 24.57
CA TYR A 870 -10.34 -14.43 25.22
C TYR A 870 -10.38 -14.31 26.76
N PRO A 871 -11.43 -13.76 27.40
CA PRO A 871 -11.51 -13.65 28.86
C PRO A 871 -11.45 -15.01 29.58
N ALA A 872 -11.77 -16.13 28.93
CA ALA A 872 -11.63 -17.45 29.53
C ALA A 872 -10.18 -17.76 29.94
N LEU A 873 -9.20 -17.23 29.20
CA LEU A 873 -7.77 -17.35 29.52
C LEU A 873 -7.39 -16.61 30.82
N LEU A 874 -8.21 -15.66 31.31
CA LEU A 874 -8.00 -14.95 32.57
C LEU A 874 -8.48 -15.76 33.79
N PHE A 875 -9.14 -16.91 33.60
CA PHE A 875 -9.68 -17.72 34.70
C PHE A 875 -8.62 -18.07 35.76
N ILE A 876 -7.44 -18.55 35.33
CA ILE A 876 -6.40 -19.04 36.26
C ILE A 876 -5.88 -17.92 37.18
N PRO A 877 -5.41 -16.75 36.68
CA PRO A 877 -5.00 -15.68 37.59
C PRO A 877 -6.17 -15.04 38.35
N LEU A 878 -7.40 -15.00 37.80
CA LEU A 878 -8.58 -14.46 38.51
C LEU A 878 -9.01 -15.35 39.68
N VAL A 879 -8.99 -16.68 39.54
CA VAL A 879 -9.33 -17.59 40.64
C VAL A 879 -8.25 -17.59 41.73
N LEU A 880 -6.98 -17.38 41.37
CA LEU A 880 -5.89 -17.17 42.32
C LEU A 880 -6.01 -15.83 43.07
N LEU A 881 -6.42 -14.75 42.38
CA LEU A 881 -6.77 -13.47 43.00
C LEU A 881 -7.91 -13.63 44.02
N CYS A 882 -8.97 -14.36 43.64
CA CYS A 882 -10.10 -14.70 44.52
C CYS A 882 -9.67 -15.52 45.74
N TYR A 883 -8.82 -16.53 45.55
CA TYR A 883 -8.28 -17.37 46.62
C TYR A 883 -7.49 -16.55 47.63
N ASP A 884 -6.62 -15.67 47.15
CA ASP A 884 -5.77 -14.83 48.01
C ASP A 884 -6.60 -13.81 48.82
N ARG A 885 -7.70 -13.27 48.27
CA ARG A 885 -8.65 -12.45 49.08
C ARG A 885 -9.37 -13.28 50.12
N ARG A 886 -9.96 -14.43 49.76
CA ARG A 886 -10.66 -15.28 50.72
C ARG A 886 -9.74 -15.73 51.86
N ALA A 887 -8.46 -15.99 51.56
CA ALA A 887 -7.46 -16.37 52.54
C ALA A 887 -6.88 -15.21 53.38
N GLN A 888 -7.23 -13.95 53.08
CA GLN A 888 -7.06 -12.80 53.98
C GLN A 888 -8.31 -12.55 54.85
N GLY A 889 -9.44 -13.18 54.53
CA GLY A 889 -10.70 -13.08 55.29
C GLY A 889 -10.77 -14.01 56.50
N PRO A 890 -11.79 -13.85 57.36
CA PRO A 890 -11.92 -14.59 58.64
C PRO A 890 -12.25 -16.08 58.50
N LYS A 891 -12.48 -16.57 57.28
CA LYS A 891 -12.70 -17.99 56.96
C LYS A 891 -11.85 -18.36 55.74
N PRO A 892 -10.65 -18.94 55.92
CA PRO A 892 -9.81 -19.31 54.80
C PRO A 892 -10.50 -20.38 53.93
N PRO A 893 -10.31 -20.34 52.59
CA PRO A 893 -10.87 -21.33 51.68
C PRO A 893 -10.20 -22.70 51.86
N SER A 894 -10.85 -23.75 51.34
CA SER A 894 -10.24 -25.06 51.12
C SER A 894 -9.01 -24.94 50.19
N GLY A 895 -8.14 -25.96 50.21
CA GLY A 895 -6.86 -25.93 49.48
C GLY A 895 -6.99 -25.56 48.00
N VAL A 896 -5.99 -24.84 47.48
CA VAL A 896 -6.00 -24.14 46.17
C VAL A 896 -6.71 -24.90 45.05
N ALA A 897 -6.38 -26.18 44.86
CA ALA A 897 -6.96 -27.01 43.80
C ALA A 897 -8.47 -27.23 43.96
N ILE A 898 -8.96 -27.47 45.19
CA ILE A 898 -10.39 -27.64 45.48
C ILE A 898 -11.14 -26.33 45.23
N PHE A 899 -10.59 -25.21 45.72
CA PHE A 899 -11.16 -23.89 45.49
C PHE A 899 -11.20 -23.55 43.99
N ALA A 900 -10.13 -23.83 43.25
CA ALA A 900 -10.05 -23.63 41.80
C ALA A 900 -11.09 -24.48 41.06
N MET A 901 -11.21 -25.78 41.37
CA MET A 901 -12.20 -26.66 40.74
C MET A 901 -13.64 -26.23 41.03
N GLN A 902 -13.95 -25.81 42.25
CA GLN A 902 -15.29 -25.28 42.60
C GLN A 902 -15.64 -24.03 41.76
N HIS A 903 -14.69 -23.12 41.57
CA HIS A 903 -14.91 -21.90 40.78
C HIS A 903 -14.87 -22.16 39.27
N LEU A 904 -14.13 -23.17 38.80
CA LEU A 904 -14.19 -23.66 37.42
C LEU A 904 -15.59 -24.19 37.09
N VAL A 905 -16.22 -24.94 38.00
CA VAL A 905 -17.61 -25.40 37.84
C VAL A 905 -18.57 -24.22 37.76
N ILE A 906 -18.46 -23.21 38.64
CA ILE A 906 -19.30 -22.00 38.57
C ILE A 906 -19.11 -21.26 37.24
N PHE A 907 -17.87 -21.10 36.80
CA PHE A 907 -17.53 -20.43 35.54
C PHE A 907 -18.11 -21.17 34.31
N LEU A 908 -17.92 -22.49 34.23
CA LEU A 908 -18.45 -23.31 33.14
C LEU A 908 -19.99 -23.37 33.15
N LEU A 909 -20.63 -23.46 34.33
CA LEU A 909 -22.08 -23.38 34.46
C LEU A 909 -22.63 -22.00 34.04
N SER A 910 -21.89 -20.92 34.32
CA SER A 910 -22.27 -19.57 33.87
C SER A 910 -22.27 -19.47 32.34
N ILE A 911 -21.23 -20.00 31.67
CA ILE A 911 -21.18 -20.03 30.21
C ILE A 911 -22.28 -20.93 29.64
N ALA A 912 -22.45 -22.14 30.19
CA ALA A 912 -23.47 -23.09 29.75
C ALA A 912 -24.90 -22.52 29.90
N GLY A 913 -25.17 -21.77 30.97
CA GLY A 913 -26.45 -21.07 31.17
C GLY A 913 -26.70 -19.99 30.12
N LEU A 914 -25.71 -19.14 29.84
CA LEU A 914 -25.82 -18.08 28.82
C LEU A 914 -25.96 -18.65 27.39
N LEU A 915 -25.24 -19.74 27.09
CA LEU A 915 -25.41 -20.50 25.84
C LEU A 915 -26.79 -21.17 25.75
N GLY A 916 -27.32 -21.70 26.85
CA GLY A 916 -28.67 -22.25 26.93
C GLY A 916 -29.74 -21.20 26.64
N ILE A 917 -29.67 -20.03 27.29
CA ILE A 917 -30.57 -18.90 27.01
C ILE A 917 -30.43 -18.45 25.54
N SER A 918 -29.22 -18.43 25.00
CA SER A 918 -28.97 -18.10 23.58
C SER A 918 -29.63 -19.08 22.61
N CYS A 919 -29.62 -20.38 22.95
CA CYS A 919 -30.31 -21.42 22.19
C CYS A 919 -31.84 -21.21 22.20
N LEU A 920 -32.41 -20.70 23.30
CA LEU A 920 -33.83 -20.35 23.38
C LEU A 920 -34.19 -19.08 22.59
N ILE A 921 -33.22 -18.20 22.31
CA ILE A 921 -33.44 -16.96 21.53
C ILE A 921 -33.36 -17.19 20.01
N VAL A 922 -32.48 -18.09 19.55
CA VAL A 922 -32.18 -18.29 18.11
C VAL A 922 -32.61 -19.66 17.58
N GLY A 923 -32.85 -20.65 18.45
CA GLY A 923 -33.23 -22.02 18.07
C GLY A 923 -32.06 -22.89 17.61
N ASP A 924 -31.30 -22.49 16.59
CA ASP A 924 -30.18 -23.28 16.07
C ASP A 924 -28.87 -23.04 16.83
N PHE A 925 -28.57 -23.95 17.76
CA PHE A 925 -27.31 -24.01 18.50
C PHE A 925 -26.07 -24.16 17.59
N SER A 926 -26.15 -25.00 16.57
CA SER A 926 -25.00 -25.31 15.70
C SER A 926 -24.62 -24.07 14.87
N GLN A 927 -25.62 -23.40 14.29
CA GLN A 927 -25.43 -22.19 13.50
C GLN A 927 -24.82 -21.06 14.33
N PHE A 928 -25.39 -20.72 15.49
CA PHE A 928 -24.87 -19.59 16.28
C PHE A 928 -23.48 -19.87 16.87
N ILE A 929 -23.19 -21.11 17.30
CA ILE A 929 -21.87 -21.48 17.82
C ILE A 929 -20.80 -21.35 16.73
N SER A 930 -21.08 -21.87 15.54
CA SER A 930 -20.19 -21.76 14.38
C SER A 930 -19.97 -20.30 13.97
N ALA A 931 -21.06 -19.54 13.80
CA ALA A 931 -21.02 -18.17 13.31
C ALA A 931 -20.50 -17.14 14.33
N THR A 932 -20.49 -17.45 15.64
CA THR A 932 -19.99 -16.55 16.71
C THR A 932 -18.60 -16.95 17.20
N TYR A 933 -18.42 -18.21 17.63
CA TYR A 933 -17.18 -18.68 18.25
C TYR A 933 -16.27 -19.39 17.26
N GLY A 934 -16.84 -20.19 16.34
CA GLY A 934 -16.10 -20.74 15.21
C GLY A 934 -15.48 -19.64 14.34
N PHE A 935 -16.22 -18.56 14.07
CA PHE A 935 -15.74 -17.36 13.40
C PHE A 935 -14.58 -16.66 14.12
N GLN A 936 -14.59 -16.64 15.46
CA GLN A 936 -13.47 -16.12 16.25
C GLN A 936 -12.23 -17.02 16.17
N LEU A 937 -12.41 -18.34 16.22
CA LEU A 937 -11.31 -19.33 16.22
C LEU A 937 -10.66 -19.52 14.84
N LEU A 938 -11.48 -19.64 13.79
CA LEU A 938 -11.05 -19.97 12.43
C LEU A 938 -10.66 -18.74 11.59
N VAL A 939 -10.90 -17.53 12.11
CA VAL A 939 -10.56 -16.22 11.51
C VAL A 939 -10.83 -16.16 9.98
N PRO A 940 -12.09 -16.41 9.53
CA PRO A 940 -12.39 -16.50 8.09
C PRO A 940 -12.52 -15.12 7.42
N ASP A 941 -12.71 -14.05 8.19
CA ASP A 941 -12.81 -12.68 7.71
C ASP A 941 -11.47 -11.96 7.98
N LEU A 942 -10.74 -11.66 6.92
CA LEU A 942 -9.44 -10.97 7.00
C LEU A 942 -9.58 -9.46 6.73
N THR A 943 -10.76 -8.88 7.02
CA THR A 943 -10.97 -7.42 7.04
C THR A 943 -9.90 -6.74 7.90
N PRO A 944 -9.21 -5.70 7.38
CA PRO A 944 -8.17 -4.99 8.11
C PRO A 944 -8.63 -4.48 9.47
N ASN A 945 -7.71 -4.48 10.43
CA ASN A 945 -7.90 -4.02 11.80
C ASN A 945 -6.52 -3.67 12.41
N VAL A 946 -6.45 -3.28 13.69
CA VAL A 946 -5.17 -2.90 14.34
C VAL A 946 -4.29 -4.08 14.77
N GLY A 947 -4.61 -5.30 14.34
CA GLY A 947 -3.96 -6.54 14.76
C GLY A 947 -2.98 -7.13 13.75
N LEU A 948 -2.18 -8.09 14.23
CA LEU A 948 -1.12 -8.74 13.46
C LEU A 948 -1.64 -9.84 12.51
N TRP A 949 -2.85 -10.37 12.72
CA TRP A 949 -3.30 -11.59 12.03
C TRP A 949 -3.78 -11.33 10.60
N TRP A 950 -4.55 -10.25 10.36
CA TRP A 950 -5.30 -10.09 9.10
C TRP A 950 -4.38 -10.10 7.87
N TYR A 951 -3.27 -9.34 7.90
CA TYR A 951 -2.31 -9.28 6.80
C TYR A 951 -1.49 -10.57 6.69
N PHE A 952 -1.05 -11.13 7.82
CA PHE A 952 -0.27 -12.36 7.84
C PHE A 952 -1.02 -13.56 7.26
N PHE A 953 -2.33 -13.66 7.50
CA PHE A 953 -3.18 -14.71 6.91
C PHE A 953 -3.68 -14.39 5.49
N ILE A 954 -3.52 -13.15 4.99
CA ILE A 954 -3.75 -12.81 3.56
C ILE A 954 -2.58 -13.28 2.70
N GLU A 955 -1.34 -13.08 3.16
CA GLU A 955 -0.12 -13.49 2.45
C GLU A 955 0.19 -15.00 2.62
N MET A 956 -0.69 -15.77 3.26
CA MET A 956 -0.48 -17.17 3.61
C MET A 956 -1.08 -18.14 2.59
N PHE A 957 -0.29 -19.12 2.17
CA PHE A 957 -0.81 -20.27 1.42
C PHE A 957 -1.77 -21.12 2.28
N ASP A 958 -2.96 -21.40 1.77
CA ASP A 958 -4.02 -22.15 2.46
C ASP A 958 -3.55 -23.45 3.13
N SER A 959 -2.60 -24.17 2.50
CA SER A 959 -2.04 -25.43 3.01
C SER A 959 -1.37 -25.31 4.38
N PHE A 960 -0.95 -24.12 4.80
CA PHE A 960 -0.35 -23.86 6.12
C PHE A 960 -1.29 -23.11 7.07
N ARG A 961 -2.47 -22.68 6.61
CA ARG A 961 -3.40 -21.83 7.36
C ARG A 961 -3.79 -22.41 8.71
N GLU A 962 -4.23 -23.67 8.74
CA GLU A 962 -4.64 -24.35 9.97
C GLU A 962 -3.46 -24.60 10.93
N PHE A 963 -2.26 -24.83 10.40
CA PHE A 963 -1.04 -24.95 11.22
C PHE A 963 -0.71 -23.62 11.91
N PHE A 964 -0.69 -22.52 11.17
CA PHE A 964 -0.37 -21.22 11.74
C PHE A 964 -1.48 -20.64 12.62
N LEU A 965 -2.77 -20.92 12.35
CA LEU A 965 -3.84 -20.68 13.30
C LEU A 965 -3.55 -21.38 14.64
N GLY A 966 -3.17 -22.67 14.60
CA GLY A 966 -2.75 -23.43 15.78
C GLY A 966 -1.55 -22.79 16.50
N VAL A 967 -0.51 -22.37 15.77
CA VAL A 967 0.68 -21.71 16.34
C VAL A 967 0.33 -20.38 17.00
N PHE A 968 -0.50 -19.54 16.36
CA PHE A 968 -0.86 -18.22 16.87
C PHE A 968 -1.78 -18.31 18.10
N TRP A 969 -2.73 -19.25 18.10
CA TRP A 969 -3.53 -19.57 19.30
C TRP A 969 -2.69 -20.13 20.45
N LEU A 970 -1.74 -21.03 20.16
CA LEU A 970 -0.82 -21.59 21.16
C LEU A 970 0.09 -20.51 21.75
N HIS A 971 0.61 -19.60 20.91
CA HIS A 971 1.41 -18.45 21.35
C HIS A 971 0.63 -17.55 22.32
N LEU A 972 -0.61 -17.18 21.95
CA LEU A 972 -1.50 -16.38 22.80
C LEU A 972 -1.80 -17.07 24.16
N ALA A 973 -2.04 -18.39 24.14
CA ALA A 973 -2.37 -19.15 25.34
C ALA A 973 -1.15 -19.42 26.25
N ALA A 974 0.06 -19.60 25.70
CA ALA A 974 1.26 -19.96 26.45
C ALA A 974 1.63 -18.93 27.54
N TYR A 975 1.38 -17.64 27.29
CA TYR A 975 1.62 -16.57 28.25
C TYR A 975 0.84 -16.74 29.56
N VAL A 976 -0.35 -17.35 29.53
CA VAL A 976 -1.19 -17.55 30.73
C VAL A 976 -0.44 -18.39 31.76
N GLY A 977 0.16 -19.51 31.34
CA GLY A 977 0.94 -20.37 32.21
C GLY A 977 2.21 -19.67 32.72
N GLY A 978 3.01 -19.14 31.79
CA GLY A 978 4.30 -18.51 32.11
C GLY A 978 4.19 -17.33 33.09
N LEU A 979 3.29 -16.38 32.81
CA LEU A 979 3.08 -15.21 33.68
C LEU A 979 2.44 -15.58 35.01
N THR A 980 1.44 -16.48 35.02
CA THR A 980 0.77 -16.87 36.27
C THR A 980 1.71 -17.64 37.21
N VAL A 981 2.68 -18.39 36.68
CA VAL A 981 3.74 -19.03 37.47
C VAL A 981 4.76 -18.01 37.94
N ARG A 982 5.42 -17.25 37.03
CA ARG A 982 6.50 -16.32 37.42
C ARG A 982 6.02 -15.20 38.33
N LEU A 983 4.85 -14.62 38.06
CA LEU A 983 4.30 -13.49 38.81
C LEU A 983 3.15 -13.90 39.74
N ARG A 984 3.15 -15.17 40.22
CA ARG A 984 2.12 -15.72 41.13
C ARG A 984 1.84 -14.83 42.33
N ARG A 985 2.83 -14.08 42.84
CA ARG A 985 2.67 -13.20 44.01
C ARG A 985 1.74 -12.00 43.75
N GLN A 986 1.50 -11.66 42.48
CA GLN A 986 0.82 -10.44 42.02
C GLN A 986 -0.26 -10.74 40.95
N PRO A 987 -1.28 -11.58 41.23
CA PRO A 987 -2.19 -12.09 40.20
C PRO A 987 -3.03 -11.01 39.48
N LEU A 988 -3.28 -9.86 40.11
CA LEU A 988 -3.94 -8.72 39.44
C LEU A 988 -3.07 -8.13 38.31
N PHE A 989 -1.74 -8.09 38.49
CA PHE A 989 -0.81 -7.62 37.47
C PHE A 989 -0.66 -8.63 36.32
N VAL A 990 -0.76 -9.94 36.62
CA VAL A 990 -0.85 -10.97 35.58
C VAL A 990 -2.07 -10.74 34.67
N ILE A 991 -3.22 -10.38 35.24
CA ILE A 991 -4.42 -10.06 34.44
C ILE A 991 -4.23 -8.79 33.60
N ALA A 992 -3.68 -7.72 34.18
CA ALA A 992 -3.35 -6.51 33.43
C ALA A 992 -2.37 -6.79 32.28
N SER A 993 -1.34 -7.62 32.52
CA SER A 993 -0.37 -8.05 31.50
C SER A 993 -1.03 -8.88 30.39
N LEU A 994 -1.88 -9.84 30.73
CA LEU A 994 -2.61 -10.65 29.76
C LEU A 994 -3.57 -9.80 28.90
N LEU A 995 -4.21 -8.77 29.47
CA LEU A 995 -5.04 -7.84 28.71
C LEU A 995 -4.20 -7.00 27.72
N GLY A 996 -2.98 -6.60 28.10
CA GLY A 996 -2.01 -6.02 27.16
C GLY A 996 -1.61 -6.97 26.03
N ILE A 997 -1.38 -8.25 26.36
CA ILE A 997 -1.10 -9.31 25.37
C ILE A 997 -2.29 -9.51 24.43
N PHE A 998 -3.53 -9.49 24.93
CA PHE A 998 -4.72 -9.63 24.09
C PHE A 998 -4.90 -8.43 23.14
N ALA A 999 -4.52 -7.22 23.56
CA ALA A 999 -4.55 -6.03 22.70
C ALA A 999 -3.53 -6.08 21.55
N VAL A 1000 -2.46 -6.88 21.67
CA VAL A 1000 -1.44 -7.08 20.61
C VAL A 1000 -1.71 -8.32 19.76
N PHE A 1001 -2.03 -9.45 20.38
CA PHE A 1001 -1.88 -10.79 19.78
C PHE A 1001 -3.19 -11.55 19.51
N LYS A 1002 -4.37 -10.99 19.80
CA LYS A 1002 -5.65 -11.61 19.36
C LYS A 1002 -5.91 -11.33 17.86
N PRO A 1003 -6.79 -12.07 17.16
CA PRO A 1003 -7.04 -11.88 15.72
C PRO A 1003 -7.81 -10.62 15.33
N TYR A 1004 -8.75 -10.17 16.18
CA TYR A 1004 -9.61 -9.00 15.92
C TYR A 1004 -9.49 -7.92 17.01
N PRO A 1005 -8.30 -7.33 17.25
CA PRO A 1005 -8.13 -6.25 18.21
C PRO A 1005 -8.67 -4.92 17.69
N SER A 1006 -9.00 -4.07 18.66
CA SER A 1006 -9.54 -2.73 18.49
C SER A 1006 -8.90 -1.80 19.52
N ILE A 1007 -9.07 -0.49 19.36
CA ILE A 1007 -8.67 0.48 20.39
C ILE A 1007 -9.39 0.27 21.73
N SER A 1008 -10.51 -0.46 21.77
CA SER A 1008 -11.19 -0.85 23.02
C SER A 1008 -10.37 -1.83 23.87
N ASP A 1009 -9.52 -2.63 23.24
CA ASP A 1009 -8.68 -3.60 23.96
C ASP A 1009 -7.47 -2.92 24.58
N ALA A 1010 -6.85 -2.00 23.82
CA ALA A 1010 -5.81 -1.12 24.33
C ALA A 1010 -6.34 -0.16 25.40
N SER A 1011 -7.55 0.38 25.27
CA SER A 1011 -8.13 1.27 26.29
C SER A 1011 -8.35 0.57 27.63
N LEU A 1012 -8.75 -0.71 27.64
CA LEU A 1012 -8.84 -1.53 28.84
C LEU A 1012 -7.46 -1.81 29.46
N TYR A 1013 -6.44 -2.12 28.67
CA TYR A 1013 -5.06 -2.24 29.20
C TYR A 1013 -4.59 -0.91 29.82
N PHE A 1014 -4.77 0.21 29.11
CA PHE A 1014 -4.41 1.54 29.60
C PHE A 1014 -5.26 1.99 30.81
N ALA A 1015 -6.46 1.46 31.02
CA ALA A 1015 -7.26 1.70 32.22
C ALA A 1015 -6.67 1.07 33.49
N LEU A 1016 -5.93 -0.04 33.34
CA LEU A 1016 -5.32 -0.77 34.45
C LEU A 1016 -3.90 -0.29 34.78
N LEU A 1017 -3.16 0.30 33.83
CA LEU A 1017 -1.83 0.88 34.08
C LEU A 1017 -1.79 1.93 35.21
N PRO A 1018 -2.76 2.87 35.34
CA PRO A 1018 -2.88 3.78 36.48
C PRO A 1018 -2.84 3.14 37.88
N LEU A 1019 -3.31 1.88 38.03
CA LEU A 1019 -3.24 1.12 39.29
C LEU A 1019 -1.78 0.88 39.74
N TYR A 1020 -0.86 0.86 38.78
CA TYR A 1020 0.56 0.55 38.95
C TYR A 1020 1.45 1.81 38.91
N ARG A 1021 0.89 2.97 39.29
CA ARG A 1021 1.62 4.26 39.33
C ARG A 1021 2.94 4.23 40.12
N HIS A 1022 3.09 3.30 41.06
CA HIS A 1022 4.32 3.07 41.83
C HIS A 1022 5.48 2.48 41.00
N LEU A 1023 5.19 1.85 39.87
CA LEU A 1023 6.16 1.26 38.94
C LEU A 1023 6.68 2.25 37.90
N PHE A 1024 5.93 3.32 37.58
CA PHE A 1024 6.31 4.27 36.53
C PHE A 1024 7.73 4.87 36.71
N PRO A 1025 8.27 5.10 37.93
CA PRO A 1025 9.67 5.53 38.12
C PRO A 1025 10.74 4.46 37.84
N LEU A 1026 10.36 3.20 37.59
CA LEU A 1026 11.27 2.09 37.25
C LEU A 1026 11.31 1.80 35.75
N MET A 1027 10.26 2.21 35.03
CA MET A 1027 10.10 2.10 33.58
C MET A 1027 11.11 3.00 32.85
N ARG A 1028 11.61 2.54 31.71
CA ARG A 1028 12.73 3.15 30.96
C ARG A 1028 12.34 3.62 29.56
N TYR A 1029 11.44 2.90 28.92
CA TYR A 1029 11.10 3.08 27.50
C TYR A 1029 9.76 3.78 27.30
N THR A 1030 9.16 4.29 28.38
CA THR A 1030 7.83 4.94 28.41
C THR A 1030 7.71 6.07 27.37
N PHE A 1031 8.73 6.92 27.23
CA PHE A 1031 8.73 7.98 26.21
C PHE A 1031 8.64 7.40 24.79
N PHE A 1032 9.49 6.41 24.47
CA PHE A 1032 9.48 5.77 23.15
C PHE A 1032 8.17 5.04 22.86
N ALA A 1033 7.64 4.29 23.84
CA ALA A 1033 6.39 3.57 23.71
C ALA A 1033 5.20 4.52 23.49
N VAL A 1034 5.09 5.59 24.28
CA VAL A 1034 4.04 6.61 24.12
C VAL A 1034 4.19 7.36 22.79
N SER A 1035 5.41 7.71 22.36
CA SER A 1035 5.65 8.34 21.07
C SER A 1035 5.27 7.43 19.89
N ALA A 1036 5.60 6.14 19.94
CA ALA A 1036 5.23 5.15 18.92
C ALA A 1036 3.70 4.96 18.85
N LEU A 1037 3.03 4.88 20.00
CA LEU A 1037 1.56 4.80 20.07
C LEU A 1037 0.88 6.07 19.56
N LEU A 1038 1.40 7.26 19.89
CA LEU A 1038 0.89 8.54 19.38
C LEU A 1038 1.04 8.63 17.85
N TYR A 1039 2.24 8.33 17.34
CA TYR A 1039 2.56 8.29 15.91
C TYR A 1039 1.63 7.33 15.16
N ALA A 1040 1.43 6.11 15.68
CA ALA A 1040 0.54 5.14 15.08
C ALA A 1040 -0.95 5.53 15.16
N THR A 1041 -1.37 6.22 16.22
CA THR A 1041 -2.74 6.75 16.37
C THR A 1041 -3.03 7.86 15.38
N LEU A 1042 -2.07 8.75 15.12
CA LEU A 1042 -2.23 9.88 14.19
C LEU A 1042 -2.15 9.44 12.73
N LEU A 1043 -1.22 8.54 12.38
CA LEU A 1043 -1.03 8.08 10.99
C LEU A 1043 -1.89 6.87 10.62
N GLY A 1044 -2.37 6.06 11.57
CA GLY A 1044 -3.23 4.89 11.30
C GLY A 1044 -4.45 5.24 10.43
N PRO A 1045 -5.31 6.18 10.85
CA PRO A 1045 -6.48 6.60 10.08
C PRO A 1045 -6.15 7.26 8.75
N ALA A 1046 -4.95 7.85 8.63
CA ALA A 1046 -4.45 8.45 7.40
C ALA A 1046 -3.96 7.39 6.41
N PHE A 1047 -3.17 6.41 6.85
CA PHE A 1047 -2.69 5.31 6.01
C PHE A 1047 -3.82 4.36 5.61
N TYR A 1048 -4.81 4.13 6.49
CA TYR A 1048 -6.05 3.44 6.11
C TYR A 1048 -6.81 4.21 5.01
N HIS A 1049 -6.84 5.55 5.09
CA HIS A 1049 -7.48 6.39 4.08
C HIS A 1049 -6.71 6.42 2.76
N LEU A 1050 -5.38 6.53 2.80
CA LEU A 1050 -4.50 6.43 1.62
C LEU A 1050 -4.64 5.07 0.92
N TRP A 1051 -4.87 4.00 1.68
CA TRP A 1051 -5.16 2.68 1.10
C TRP A 1051 -6.60 2.57 0.58
N ILE A 1052 -7.59 2.46 1.48
CA ILE A 1052 -8.95 2.03 1.14
C ILE A 1052 -9.76 3.07 0.36
N TYR A 1053 -9.46 4.36 0.55
CA TYR A 1053 -10.19 5.46 -0.07
C TYR A 1053 -9.38 6.25 -1.10
N ALA A 1054 -8.07 5.98 -1.25
CA ALA A 1054 -7.23 6.71 -2.20
C ALA A 1054 -6.44 5.86 -3.19
N GLY A 1055 -6.16 4.58 -2.92
CA GLY A 1055 -5.30 3.75 -3.77
C GLY A 1055 -3.82 4.22 -3.86
N SER A 1056 -3.47 5.38 -3.29
CA SER A 1056 -2.10 5.91 -3.25
C SER A 1056 -1.22 5.19 -2.23
N GLY A 1057 -1.83 4.56 -1.22
CA GLY A 1057 -1.21 3.53 -0.38
C GLY A 1057 -1.68 2.13 -0.74
N ASN A 1058 -0.83 1.13 -0.51
CA ASN A 1058 -1.22 -0.28 -0.49
C ASN A 1058 -1.47 -0.78 0.95
N ALA A 1059 -1.91 -2.03 1.09
CA ALA A 1059 -2.16 -2.69 2.37
C ALA A 1059 -0.96 -2.61 3.34
N ASN A 1060 0.26 -2.63 2.81
CA ASN A 1060 1.50 -2.67 3.56
C ASN A 1060 1.75 -1.37 4.34
N PHE A 1061 1.25 -0.21 3.88
CA PHE A 1061 1.33 1.04 4.67
C PHE A 1061 0.47 0.94 5.94
N PHE A 1062 -0.79 0.53 5.80
CA PHE A 1062 -1.66 0.33 6.96
C PHE A 1062 -1.14 -0.79 7.86
N TYR A 1063 -0.63 -1.89 7.30
CA TYR A 1063 -0.03 -2.95 8.11
C TYR A 1063 1.24 -2.49 8.83
N ALA A 1064 2.12 -1.72 8.18
CA ALA A 1064 3.33 -1.17 8.81
C ALA A 1064 3.01 -0.24 10.00
N ILE A 1065 1.98 0.61 9.91
CA ILE A 1065 1.60 1.44 11.06
C ILE A 1065 0.89 0.64 12.15
N THR A 1066 0.20 -0.47 11.83
CA THR A 1066 -0.25 -1.44 12.85
C THR A 1066 0.90 -2.23 13.49
N LEU A 1067 1.99 -2.51 12.76
CA LEU A 1067 3.21 -3.07 13.36
C LEU A 1067 3.85 -2.07 14.34
N VAL A 1068 3.87 -0.77 14.04
CA VAL A 1068 4.35 0.26 14.98
C VAL A 1068 3.42 0.39 16.20
N TRP A 1069 2.10 0.28 16.03
CA TRP A 1069 1.13 0.20 17.13
C TRP A 1069 1.39 -1.01 18.04
N SER A 1070 1.48 -2.21 17.47
CA SER A 1070 1.78 -3.45 18.20
C SER A 1070 3.17 -3.41 18.86
N LEU A 1071 4.17 -2.78 18.24
CA LEU A 1071 5.49 -2.56 18.83
C LEU A 1071 5.42 -1.60 20.02
N GLY A 1072 4.71 -0.48 19.90
CA GLY A 1072 4.49 0.47 21.01
C GLY A 1072 3.80 -0.17 22.21
N LEU A 1073 2.74 -0.97 21.97
CA LEU A 1073 2.09 -1.78 23.00
C LEU A 1073 3.05 -2.83 23.61
N SER A 1074 3.82 -3.53 22.78
CA SER A 1074 4.75 -4.58 23.23
C SER A 1074 5.90 -4.02 24.08
N ILE A 1075 6.44 -2.85 23.73
CA ILE A 1075 7.47 -2.16 24.53
C ILE A 1075 6.87 -1.70 25.86
N LEU A 1076 5.65 -1.13 25.86
CA LEU A 1076 4.99 -0.72 27.10
C LEU A 1076 4.71 -1.91 28.04
N LEU A 1077 4.30 -3.05 27.47
CA LEU A 1077 4.11 -4.31 28.18
C LEU A 1077 5.43 -4.86 28.73
N ALA A 1078 6.49 -4.90 27.93
CA ALA A 1078 7.80 -5.38 28.37
C ALA A 1078 8.42 -4.47 29.46
N ASP A 1079 8.29 -3.15 29.33
CA ASP A 1079 8.79 -2.15 30.27
C ASP A 1079 8.01 -2.17 31.61
N THR A 1080 6.68 -2.40 31.56
CA THR A 1080 5.88 -2.59 32.78
C THR A 1080 6.16 -3.93 33.48
N ILE A 1081 6.36 -5.02 32.73
CA ILE A 1081 6.79 -6.32 33.30
C ILE A 1081 8.20 -6.19 33.91
N PHE A 1082 9.14 -5.55 33.22
CA PHE A 1082 10.49 -5.26 33.74
C PHE A 1082 10.42 -4.43 35.03
N ALA A 1083 9.56 -3.42 35.09
CA ALA A 1083 9.36 -2.61 36.29
C ALA A 1083 8.82 -3.42 37.48
N VAL A 1084 7.92 -4.39 37.27
CA VAL A 1084 7.48 -5.33 38.33
C VAL A 1084 8.64 -6.23 38.78
N LEU A 1085 9.35 -6.86 37.84
CA LEU A 1085 10.48 -7.74 38.14
C LEU A 1085 11.57 -6.99 38.92
N ARG A 1086 11.74 -5.69 38.65
CA ARG A 1086 12.65 -4.79 39.36
C ARG A 1086 12.14 -4.38 40.75
N ASP A 1087 10.85 -4.16 40.98
CA ASP A 1087 10.33 -3.89 42.35
C ASP A 1087 10.41 -5.15 43.22
N GLU A 1088 10.18 -6.35 42.67
CA GLU A 1088 10.44 -7.63 43.34
C GLU A 1088 11.93 -7.80 43.68
N TRP A 1089 12.83 -7.58 42.72
CA TRP A 1089 14.27 -7.73 42.94
C TRP A 1089 14.85 -6.70 43.91
N GLU A 1090 14.44 -5.43 43.83
CA GLU A 1090 14.83 -4.39 44.81
C GLU A 1090 14.24 -4.66 46.21
N GLN A 1091 13.16 -5.45 46.34
CA GLN A 1091 12.64 -5.91 47.64
C GLN A 1091 13.47 -7.05 48.22
N GLU A 1092 13.95 -7.97 47.38
CA GLU A 1092 14.77 -9.11 47.79
C GLU A 1092 16.26 -8.73 47.99
N ASN A 1093 16.72 -7.62 47.39
CA ASN A 1093 18.11 -7.14 47.40
C ASN A 1093 18.15 -5.62 47.74
N PRO A 1094 17.89 -5.22 49.00
CA PRO A 1094 17.66 -3.81 49.36
C PRO A 1094 18.86 -2.89 49.06
N GLU A 1095 20.08 -3.41 49.12
CA GLU A 1095 21.33 -2.72 48.79
C GLU A 1095 21.50 -2.42 47.29
N MET A 1096 20.65 -2.99 46.42
CA MET A 1096 20.62 -2.69 44.99
C MET A 1096 19.59 -1.61 44.60
N ARG A 1097 18.76 -1.16 45.56
CA ARG A 1097 17.74 -0.12 45.36
C ARG A 1097 18.34 1.16 44.78
N GLY A 1098 17.82 1.61 43.64
CA GLY A 1098 18.26 2.83 42.96
C GLY A 1098 19.55 2.70 42.13
N LYS A 1099 20.24 1.56 42.16
CA LYS A 1099 21.35 1.28 41.22
C LYS A 1099 20.81 0.93 39.83
N GLU A 1100 21.66 1.02 38.81
CA GLU A 1100 21.32 0.57 37.46
C GLU A 1100 21.35 -0.96 37.34
N ALA A 1101 20.16 -1.58 37.37
CA ALA A 1101 20.01 -2.95 36.90
C ALA A 1101 20.21 -3.00 35.37
N ARG A 1102 21.29 -3.64 34.88
CA ARG A 1102 21.40 -3.96 33.45
C ARG A 1102 20.39 -5.05 33.11
N GLN A 1103 19.68 -4.86 32.00
CA GLN A 1103 18.89 -5.90 31.37
C GLN A 1103 19.84 -6.77 30.57
N ILE A 1104 19.78 -8.09 30.79
CA ILE A 1104 20.51 -9.14 30.05
C ILE A 1104 19.45 -9.90 29.24
#